data_AF-A0A355YM45-F1
#
_entry.id   AF-A0A355YM45-F1
#
_cell.length_a   1.000
_cell.length_b   1.000
_cell.length_c   1.000
_cell.angle_alpha   90.00
_cell.angle_beta   90.00
_cell.angle_gamma   90.00
#
_symmetry.space_group_name_H-M   'P 1'
#
loop_
_entity.id
_entity.type
_entity.pdbx_description
1 polymer ?
#
loop_
_entity_poly.entity_id
_entity_poly.type
_entity_poly.pdbx_seq_one_letter_code
_entity_poly.pdbx_strand_id
1 'polypeptide(L)'
;MKKIKYCRVLAWVLVCMMLLETPVASFAEEAIVEEETSEAEQNQEAIPSEQSEDTGSDQVQDDKDAELPESGQNEAGEKSGQPGDAQNEEDAEGNQNGTDTESDQSETGQNGDDAKSDQPEDNQNGDNITPEQPGESGNPDPSVAEHPEKVLTLNCMDRTRDCIELSFPLEDGISKYELYRQEGDQAEVLLETWTDPQTENNREYVYTDETAVNLSDYIYCLYGYVHTGEEYLFAGKSELITVEYNPERFPALSAPVTPQDFMVSARDYCSLELTWKKVEGVSGYELCRSEKEDGEYEPVAEVSGADISYTDEGLTFGSEYWYKIRSFTEQEGKGRIYSEYSASDEGLAGPGMVKGLTAEPAAYNTIQLNWDPIPGVKGYEICLNGEEKPFKVLSRNTYKYTKAVCGELYSFRVRAYQKVGRETRYGGLSEAVSVTTALAKPEPYVSKASYNCITVKWPKVAGATRYEILVSDSADGPFEERASVRRNSYSQKEVIFGKTYYYKVKAYRRHKNYVEECVSEASDAVSAIACLAKPEPYVYKIIYNGITLKWPKVANAAGYKIEVSDSESGDFQELATVKGSSYSHKKLETGKTYYYKVTAYREEYRSESDVISGTPEYETIAGLKATGISTSEIKISWKRVAGVEKYQIKRYSSLNNAKDDSNVKHTGNTTKISYTDSGLEEDTLYYYTVCGIRKDGKATKVVGPVSARTKKSSDSPGDSGGSGGAAYGIDVAQYQGTIDWKAVKNDGIDFAMLRILVRNGSKDSQFERNYEKAREAGVKVGVYRYSYAQSVSGAEDEAREVVNALNGRKLDYPIALDMEDSSQHHISSSTKADMILAYKKVVESAGYKFILYANTDWLNNRIDMSRLSNIDIWIARWRNLSLGHGYTGPGRVNMWQYSDSGRIAGISDKVDLDYCYKSY
;
A
#
# COMPACT_ATOMS: atom_id res chain seq x y z
N MET A 1 40.13 -56.02 28.28
CA MET A 1 41.21 -55.41 29.11
C MET A 1 40.88 -53.94 29.36
N LYS A 2 41.25 -53.35 30.52
CA LYS A 2 41.15 -51.91 30.91
C LYS A 2 39.74 -51.26 30.78
N LYS A 3 38.84 -51.22 31.78
CA LYS A 3 38.73 -50.41 33.05
C LYS A 3 38.44 -48.89 32.90
N ILE A 4 37.44 -48.40 33.67
CA ILE A 4 37.23 -47.02 34.25
C ILE A 4 36.74 -45.95 33.24
N LYS A 5 35.75 -45.06 33.45
CA LYS A 5 34.66 -44.69 34.43
C LYS A 5 33.58 -43.95 33.56
N TYR A 6 32.29 -43.77 33.85
CA TYR A 6 31.55 -43.34 35.06
C TYR A 6 30.08 -43.82 34.98
N CYS A 7 29.42 -44.07 36.12
CA CYS A 7 27.99 -44.38 36.21
C CYS A 7 27.28 -43.47 37.23
N ARG A 8 25.94 -43.38 37.11
CA ARG A 8 24.97 -42.63 37.96
C ARG A 8 24.98 -41.11 37.67
N VAL A 9 23.85 -40.46 37.37
CA VAL A 9 22.45 -40.77 37.72
C VAL A 9 21.55 -40.80 36.48
N LEU A 10 20.94 -41.95 36.18
CA LEU A 10 19.86 -42.09 35.21
C LEU A 10 18.84 -43.12 35.72
N ALA A 11 18.29 -42.83 36.90
CA ALA A 11 17.34 -43.66 37.60
C ALA A 11 16.25 -42.77 38.21
N TRP A 12 15.33 -42.27 37.39
CA TRP A 12 14.06 -41.63 37.84
C TRP A 12 12.94 -41.60 36.76
N VAL A 13 13.08 -42.33 35.64
CA VAL A 13 12.06 -42.41 34.55
C VAL A 13 11.36 -43.79 34.50
N LEU A 14 11.78 -44.74 35.34
CA LEU A 14 11.41 -46.17 35.23
C LEU A 14 10.26 -46.56 36.19
N VAL A 15 9.20 -45.74 36.26
CA VAL A 15 8.03 -45.97 37.17
C VAL A 15 6.65 -45.83 36.48
N CYS A 16 6.54 -45.32 35.24
CA CYS A 16 5.23 -45.03 34.61
C CYS A 16 4.93 -45.75 33.29
N MET A 17 5.63 -46.84 32.94
CA MET A 17 5.25 -47.70 31.80
C MET A 17 5.41 -49.19 32.13
N MET A 18 4.34 -49.78 32.68
CA MET A 18 3.90 -51.17 32.49
C MET A 18 2.54 -51.36 33.18
N LEU A 19 1.81 -52.43 32.79
CA LEU A 19 0.40 -52.77 33.11
C LEU A 19 -0.62 -52.02 32.21
N LEU A 20 -1.51 -52.68 31.44
CA LEU A 20 -1.76 -54.11 31.20
C LEU A 20 -2.32 -54.31 29.76
N GLU A 21 -2.07 -55.47 29.16
CA GLU A 21 -2.62 -55.91 27.85
C GLU A 21 -3.92 -56.72 28.03
N THR A 22 -4.79 -56.77 27.01
CA THR A 22 -5.36 -58.00 26.39
C THR A 22 -6.41 -57.63 25.29
N PRO A 23 -6.70 -58.52 24.29
CA PRO A 23 -6.95 -58.05 22.91
C PRO A 23 -8.18 -58.66 22.17
N VAL A 24 -8.24 -58.37 20.85
CA VAL A 24 -8.93 -59.09 19.74
C VAL A 24 -10.39 -58.75 19.43
N ALA A 25 -10.61 -58.11 18.26
CA ALA A 25 -11.52 -58.57 17.20
C ALA A 25 -11.27 -57.80 15.89
N SER A 26 -11.06 -58.52 14.79
CA SER A 26 -11.02 -58.01 13.41
C SER A 26 -12.30 -58.39 12.67
N PHE A 27 -12.79 -57.60 11.70
CA PHE A 27 -13.35 -58.14 10.45
C PHE A 27 -13.58 -57.07 9.36
N ALA A 28 -13.32 -57.50 8.12
CA ALA A 28 -13.91 -57.08 6.83
C ALA A 28 -13.71 -55.66 6.27
N GLU A 29 -13.15 -55.66 5.06
CA GLU A 29 -13.30 -54.65 4.01
C GLU A 29 -14.76 -54.51 3.55
N GLU A 30 -15.14 -53.33 3.05
CA GLU A 30 -15.71 -53.22 1.70
C GLU A 30 -15.45 -51.81 1.13
N ALA A 31 -15.33 -51.71 -0.19
CA ALA A 31 -15.08 -50.48 -0.94
C ALA A 31 -16.33 -50.04 -1.73
N ILE A 32 -16.18 -49.05 -2.63
CA ILE A 32 -17.17 -48.48 -3.60
C ILE A 32 -17.94 -47.27 -3.05
N VAL A 33 -18.21 -46.16 -3.78
CA VAL A 33 -17.60 -45.50 -4.97
C VAL A 33 -17.93 -43.99 -4.87
N GLU A 34 -17.33 -43.16 -5.72
CA GLU A 34 -17.64 -41.76 -6.03
C GLU A 34 -19.14 -41.36 -6.02
N GLU A 35 -19.42 -40.10 -5.67
CA GLU A 35 -20.01 -39.16 -6.64
C GLU A 35 -19.80 -37.70 -6.21
N GLU A 36 -19.38 -36.87 -7.17
CA GLU A 36 -19.52 -35.42 -7.07
C GLU A 36 -20.98 -35.04 -7.35
N THR A 37 -21.51 -34.00 -6.72
CA THR A 37 -22.51 -33.14 -7.37
C THR A 37 -22.42 -31.73 -6.83
N SER A 38 -22.06 -30.80 -7.72
CA SER A 38 -22.48 -29.40 -7.62
C SER A 38 -23.97 -29.31 -7.93
N GLU A 39 -24.68 -28.36 -7.33
CA GLU A 39 -25.57 -27.50 -8.12
C GLU A 39 -25.93 -26.22 -7.37
N ALA A 40 -26.22 -25.19 -8.15
CA ALA A 40 -26.77 -23.91 -7.72
C ALA A 40 -28.13 -23.74 -8.39
N GLU A 41 -29.09 -23.08 -7.75
CA GLU A 41 -30.30 -22.66 -8.48
C GLU A 41 -30.86 -21.33 -7.96
N GLN A 42 -31.55 -20.64 -8.88
CA GLN A 42 -32.17 -19.33 -8.70
C GLN A 42 -33.70 -19.48 -8.61
N ASN A 43 -34.38 -18.57 -7.90
CA ASN A 43 -35.56 -17.80 -8.33
C ASN A 43 -36.22 -17.11 -7.11
N GLN A 44 -36.62 -15.82 -7.19
CA GLN A 44 -37.89 -15.30 -7.78
C GLN A 44 -39.14 -15.92 -7.11
N GLU A 45 -40.18 -15.18 -6.71
CA GLU A 45 -40.54 -13.75 -6.85
C GLU A 45 -41.73 -13.42 -5.92
N ALA A 46 -41.88 -12.19 -5.40
CA ALA A 46 -43.16 -11.63 -4.90
C ALA A 46 -43.09 -10.13 -4.54
N ILE A 47 -44.04 -9.33 -5.02
CA ILE A 47 -44.28 -7.91 -4.70
C ILE A 47 -45.67 -7.79 -4.03
N PRO A 48 -45.90 -6.86 -3.09
CA PRO A 48 -46.59 -5.58 -3.40
C PRO A 48 -45.93 -4.36 -2.67
N SER A 49 -45.63 -3.22 -3.31
CA SER A 49 -46.53 -2.07 -3.58
C SER A 49 -47.42 -1.70 -2.37
N GLU A 50 -47.28 -0.54 -1.73
CA GLU A 50 -47.83 0.73 -2.24
C GLU A 50 -47.41 1.99 -1.44
N GLN A 51 -47.46 3.13 -2.15
CA GLN A 51 -47.80 4.50 -1.73
C GLN A 51 -46.86 5.35 -0.85
N SER A 52 -46.48 6.48 -1.47
CA SER A 52 -45.87 7.68 -0.93
C SER A 52 -46.76 8.90 -1.24
N GLU A 53 -46.84 9.86 -0.32
CA GLU A 53 -47.26 11.28 -0.41
C GLU A 53 -47.85 11.60 0.97
N ASP A 54 -47.40 12.57 1.78
CA ASP A 54 -47.00 13.97 1.62
C ASP A 54 -47.89 14.78 2.57
N THR A 55 -47.33 15.79 3.25
CA THR A 55 -48.01 16.95 3.83
C THR A 55 -47.00 17.78 4.63
N GLY A 56 -46.60 18.93 4.09
CA GLY A 56 -45.75 19.90 4.78
C GLY A 56 -46.52 21.03 5.49
N SER A 57 -45.81 21.82 6.28
CA SER A 57 -46.06 23.22 6.67
C SER A 57 -44.81 23.72 7.43
N ASP A 58 -44.09 24.73 6.94
CA ASP A 58 -44.22 26.17 7.23
C ASP A 58 -43.86 26.58 8.68
N GLN A 59 -43.15 27.67 8.99
CA GLN A 59 -42.23 28.56 8.26
C GLN A 59 -41.46 29.43 9.32
N VAL A 60 -40.22 29.83 9.00
CA VAL A 60 -39.52 31.09 9.39
C VAL A 60 -39.53 31.55 10.87
N GLN A 61 -38.32 31.69 11.48
CA GLN A 61 -37.84 32.99 12.01
C GLN A 61 -36.32 33.02 12.29
N ASP A 62 -35.78 34.25 12.40
CA ASP A 62 -34.38 34.62 12.21
C ASP A 62 -33.45 34.55 13.44
N ASP A 63 -32.16 34.75 13.13
CA ASP A 63 -31.16 35.59 13.83
C ASP A 63 -30.18 34.97 14.85
N LYS A 64 -28.88 35.16 14.53
CA LYS A 64 -27.70 35.39 15.42
C LYS A 64 -27.11 34.19 16.20
N ASP A 65 -25.80 34.09 16.43
CA ASP A 65 -24.67 35.04 16.31
C ASP A 65 -23.34 34.38 15.83
N ALA A 66 -22.30 35.22 15.70
CA ALA A 66 -20.86 34.99 15.41
C ALA A 66 -20.20 33.71 16.03
N GLU A 67 -19.02 33.21 15.59
CA GLU A 67 -17.73 33.92 15.40
C GLU A 67 -16.79 33.39 14.29
N LEU A 68 -15.90 34.29 13.85
CA LEU A 68 -14.74 34.18 12.96
C LEU A 68 -13.46 33.76 13.76
N PRO A 69 -12.20 33.81 13.23
CA PRO A 69 -11.71 33.98 11.85
C PRO A 69 -10.63 32.98 11.38
N GLU A 70 -10.32 33.02 10.08
CA GLU A 70 -8.97 32.76 9.55
C GLU A 70 -8.06 34.00 9.67
N SER A 71 -6.78 33.80 9.98
CA SER A 71 -5.63 34.66 9.62
C SER A 71 -4.33 33.94 10.05
N GLY A 72 -3.14 34.21 9.52
CA GLY A 72 -2.68 35.14 8.49
C GLY A 72 -1.13 35.04 8.43
N GLN A 73 -0.52 35.50 7.34
CA GLN A 73 0.95 35.47 7.19
C GLN A 73 1.66 36.49 8.11
N ASN A 74 2.91 36.23 8.50
CA ASN A 74 4.04 37.17 8.29
C ASN A 74 5.43 36.63 8.73
N GLU A 75 6.38 36.79 7.80
CA GLU A 75 7.81 37.15 7.89
C GLU A 75 8.68 36.82 9.14
N ALA A 76 9.87 36.23 8.90
CA ALA A 76 11.18 36.91 9.08
C ALA A 76 12.41 36.01 8.78
N GLY A 77 13.37 36.53 7.98
CA GLY A 77 14.86 36.42 8.11
C GLY A 77 15.56 35.04 8.05
N GLU A 78 16.80 34.89 7.55
CA GLU A 78 17.82 35.79 6.97
C GLU A 78 18.83 34.97 6.11
N LYS A 79 19.48 35.61 5.10
CA LYS A 79 20.85 35.33 4.53
C LYS A 79 21.09 33.91 3.93
N SER A 80 21.97 33.67 2.95
CA SER A 80 23.02 34.37 2.18
C SER A 80 23.09 33.70 0.78
N GLY A 81 23.62 34.25 -0.32
CA GLY A 81 24.76 35.16 -0.52
C GLY A 81 25.90 34.43 -1.28
N GLN A 82 25.85 34.47 -2.61
CA GLN A 82 26.97 34.19 -3.56
C GLN A 82 27.76 35.51 -3.80
N PRO A 83 28.87 35.58 -4.58
CA PRO A 83 29.80 34.56 -5.12
C PRO A 83 31.32 34.93 -4.88
N GLY A 84 32.29 34.29 -5.58
CA GLY A 84 33.64 34.88 -5.77
C GLY A 84 34.83 33.91 -6.00
N ASP A 85 35.56 34.10 -7.10
CA ASP A 85 36.70 33.34 -7.66
C ASP A 85 38.01 33.22 -6.83
N ALA A 86 38.88 32.23 -7.19
CA ALA A 86 40.25 32.43 -7.74
C ALA A 86 41.35 31.39 -7.34
N GLN A 87 41.91 30.72 -8.37
CA GLN A 87 43.35 30.47 -8.68
C GLN A 87 44.28 29.46 -7.94
N ASN A 88 45.05 28.74 -8.80
CA ASN A 88 46.45 28.24 -8.71
C ASN A 88 46.80 27.05 -7.76
N GLU A 89 47.78 26.16 -8.00
CA GLU A 89 48.67 25.80 -9.16
C GLU A 89 49.40 24.44 -8.87
N GLU A 90 49.99 23.80 -9.91
CA GLU A 90 51.19 22.89 -9.90
C GLU A 90 51.18 21.57 -9.05
N ASP A 91 51.85 20.43 -9.36
CA ASP A 91 52.94 19.98 -10.27
C ASP A 91 52.72 18.48 -10.70
N ALA A 92 53.08 17.97 -11.89
CA ALA A 92 54.39 17.42 -12.39
C ALA A 92 54.98 16.21 -11.59
N GLU A 93 55.56 15.10 -12.12
CA GLU A 93 55.98 14.54 -13.44
C GLU A 93 55.63 13.00 -13.51
N GLY A 94 55.88 12.15 -14.52
CA GLY A 94 56.36 12.25 -15.93
C GLY A 94 56.93 10.90 -16.48
N ASN A 95 57.03 10.73 -17.82
CA ASN A 95 57.83 9.74 -18.62
C ASN A 95 57.64 8.20 -18.37
N GLN A 96 57.80 7.23 -19.30
CA GLN A 96 58.13 7.10 -20.74
C GLN A 96 57.90 5.59 -21.15
N ASN A 97 58.02 5.05 -22.39
CA ASN A 97 58.39 5.52 -23.74
C ASN A 97 57.88 4.52 -24.83
N GLY A 98 57.50 5.01 -26.04
CA GLY A 98 57.68 4.34 -27.35
C GLY A 98 56.92 3.02 -27.69
N THR A 99 56.57 2.70 -28.95
CA THR A 99 56.84 3.32 -30.27
C THR A 99 55.85 2.80 -31.34
N ASP A 100 55.54 3.65 -32.34
CA ASP A 100 55.28 3.35 -33.78
C ASP A 100 54.03 2.52 -34.20
N THR A 101 53.34 2.78 -35.32
CA THR A 101 53.59 3.68 -36.49
C THR A 101 52.29 4.11 -37.19
N GLU A 102 52.30 5.33 -37.78
CA GLU A 102 51.62 5.79 -39.04
C GLU A 102 50.08 5.68 -39.20
N SER A 103 49.36 6.65 -39.79
CA SER A 103 49.72 7.96 -40.39
C SER A 103 48.52 8.92 -40.47
N ASP A 104 48.78 10.23 -40.32
CA ASP A 104 48.28 11.43 -41.06
C ASP A 104 46.92 11.42 -41.80
N GLN A 105 46.13 12.51 -41.91
CA GLN A 105 46.27 13.96 -41.57
C GLN A 105 44.83 14.57 -41.52
N SER A 106 44.48 15.54 -40.64
CA SER A 106 44.42 17.01 -40.86
C SER A 106 43.59 17.46 -42.11
N GLU A 107 42.84 18.58 -42.16
CA GLU A 107 42.65 19.72 -41.24
C GLU A 107 41.50 20.65 -41.74
N THR A 108 41.03 21.60 -40.91
CA THR A 108 40.26 22.85 -41.27
C THR A 108 38.87 22.71 -41.96
N GLY A 109 37.93 23.67 -41.89
CA GLY A 109 37.75 24.93 -41.13
C GLY A 109 36.37 25.53 -41.54
N GLN A 110 35.44 25.88 -40.66
CA GLN A 110 35.32 27.02 -39.72
C GLN A 110 34.41 28.18 -40.23
N ASN A 111 33.54 28.63 -39.32
CA ASN A 111 32.90 29.96 -39.19
C ASN A 111 31.67 30.34 -40.05
N GLY A 112 30.79 31.11 -39.41
CA GLY A 112 29.80 32.00 -40.01
C GLY A 112 29.81 33.35 -39.27
N ASP A 113 29.31 34.39 -39.94
CA ASP A 113 28.85 35.74 -39.49
C ASP A 113 29.73 36.53 -38.48
N ASP A 114 30.02 37.84 -38.65
CA ASP A 114 29.09 38.93 -38.99
C ASP A 114 29.87 40.28 -39.24
N ALA A 115 29.14 41.37 -39.51
CA ALA A 115 29.49 42.79 -39.31
C ALA A 115 30.34 43.61 -40.33
N LYS A 116 29.61 44.30 -41.22
CA LYS A 116 29.56 45.78 -41.46
C LYS A 116 30.82 46.70 -41.50
N SER A 117 30.81 47.53 -42.56
CA SER A 117 31.13 48.98 -42.65
C SER A 117 32.52 49.50 -42.25
N ASP A 118 33.30 50.03 -43.21
CA ASP A 118 33.33 51.47 -43.50
C ASP A 118 34.17 51.82 -44.76
N GLN A 119 33.87 52.99 -45.35
CA GLN A 119 34.70 53.77 -46.29
C GLN A 119 35.09 55.10 -45.56
N PRO A 120 36.04 55.96 -46.02
CA PRO A 120 36.61 56.08 -47.38
C PRO A 120 38.14 56.40 -47.41
N GLU A 121 38.62 56.86 -48.59
CA GLU A 121 39.73 57.85 -48.78
C GLU A 121 41.19 57.42 -48.45
N ASP A 122 42.25 57.81 -49.20
CA ASP A 122 42.36 58.63 -50.43
C ASP A 122 43.76 58.46 -51.12
N ASN A 123 43.88 58.94 -52.37
CA ASN A 123 45.10 59.40 -53.09
C ASN A 123 46.26 58.39 -53.37
N GLN A 124 46.73 58.20 -54.62
CA GLN A 124 47.38 59.25 -55.43
C GLN A 124 47.21 59.15 -56.96
N ASN A 125 47.33 60.33 -57.60
CA ASN A 125 47.11 60.67 -59.02
C ASN A 125 48.11 60.15 -60.07
N GLY A 126 47.67 60.24 -61.34
CA GLY A 126 48.49 60.24 -62.57
C GLY A 126 47.70 59.76 -63.79
N ASP A 127 46.73 60.50 -64.36
CA ASP A 127 46.91 61.57 -65.38
C ASP A 127 47.93 61.24 -66.51
N ASN A 128 47.73 61.53 -67.81
CA ASN A 128 46.58 61.88 -68.67
C ASN A 128 47.10 62.01 -70.15
N ILE A 129 46.21 62.25 -71.13
CA ILE A 129 46.47 62.88 -72.46
C ILE A 129 47.11 62.03 -73.59
N THR A 130 46.30 61.83 -74.65
CA THR A 130 46.64 61.69 -76.09
C THR A 130 46.37 63.04 -76.83
N PRO A 131 46.63 63.22 -78.14
CA PRO A 131 47.89 63.04 -78.89
C PRO A 131 48.18 64.23 -79.88
N GLU A 132 49.43 64.44 -80.33
CA GLU A 132 49.78 65.34 -81.47
C GLU A 132 50.93 64.70 -82.29
N GLN A 133 50.78 64.43 -83.60
CA GLN A 133 50.93 65.33 -84.79
C GLN A 133 52.41 65.71 -85.10
N PRO A 134 52.80 66.09 -86.35
CA PRO A 134 52.08 66.17 -87.64
C PRO A 134 52.79 65.36 -88.78
N GLY A 135 52.18 65.05 -89.95
CA GLY A 135 52.09 65.90 -91.16
C GLY A 135 53.08 65.44 -92.27
N GLU A 136 52.97 65.74 -93.57
CA GLU A 136 51.88 66.29 -94.40
C GLU A 136 52.25 66.11 -95.91
N SER A 137 51.27 65.73 -96.77
CA SER A 137 51.24 65.89 -98.25
C SER A 137 52.25 65.18 -99.18
N GLY A 138 51.80 64.78 -100.39
CA GLY A 138 52.72 64.78 -101.55
C GLY A 138 52.54 63.88 -102.80
N ASN A 139 51.34 63.49 -103.28
CA ASN A 139 51.19 62.74 -104.55
C ASN A 139 51.89 63.42 -105.78
N PRO A 140 52.66 62.67 -106.59
CA PRO A 140 52.43 62.70 -108.05
C PRO A 140 52.61 61.34 -108.79
N ASP A 141 51.51 60.86 -109.38
CA ASP A 141 51.33 60.41 -110.78
C ASP A 141 52.59 60.17 -111.67
N PRO A 142 52.62 59.13 -112.54
CA PRO A 142 52.30 57.72 -112.32
C PRO A 142 53.40 56.78 -112.91
N SER A 143 53.07 55.48 -113.04
CA SER A 143 53.60 54.49 -114.00
C SER A 143 54.66 53.45 -113.56
N VAL A 144 54.48 52.27 -114.16
CA VAL A 144 55.41 51.13 -114.36
C VAL A 144 55.23 49.91 -113.43
N ALA A 145 55.10 48.75 -114.10
CA ALA A 145 55.18 47.36 -113.63
C ALA A 145 54.00 46.77 -112.84
N GLU A 146 53.18 45.98 -113.54
CA GLU A 146 52.48 44.85 -112.94
C GLU A 146 53.53 43.89 -112.33
N HIS A 147 53.54 43.75 -111.01
CA HIS A 147 54.23 42.65 -110.34
C HIS A 147 53.28 41.43 -110.30
N PRO A 148 53.75 40.21 -110.63
CA PRO A 148 52.92 39.02 -110.47
C PRO A 148 52.62 38.78 -108.99
N GLU A 149 51.36 38.48 -108.66
CA GLU A 149 50.91 38.23 -107.28
C GLU A 149 51.74 37.12 -106.61
N LYS A 150 52.21 37.38 -105.39
CA LYS A 150 53.00 36.44 -104.59
C LYS A 150 52.08 35.53 -103.78
N VAL A 151 52.09 34.22 -104.06
CA VAL A 151 51.32 33.24 -103.28
C VAL A 151 51.95 33.11 -101.89
N LEU A 152 51.15 33.36 -100.84
CA LEU A 152 51.58 33.23 -99.44
C LEU A 152 51.21 31.85 -98.87
N THR A 153 51.85 31.47 -97.76
CA THR A 153 51.51 30.23 -97.04
C THR A 153 50.77 30.57 -95.75
N LEU A 154 49.66 29.88 -95.47
CA LEU A 154 48.96 29.89 -94.20
C LEU A 154 48.63 28.44 -93.83
N ASN A 155 48.90 28.04 -92.60
CA ASN A 155 48.70 26.68 -92.09
C ASN A 155 47.75 26.69 -90.89
N CYS A 156 47.05 25.59 -90.65
CA CYS A 156 46.38 25.31 -89.38
C CYS A 156 47.27 24.36 -88.57
N MET A 157 47.60 24.74 -87.33
CA MET A 157 48.48 23.99 -86.42
C MET A 157 47.69 22.98 -85.58
N ASP A 158 46.66 23.44 -84.87
CA ASP A 158 45.65 22.58 -84.24
C ASP A 158 44.29 23.29 -84.16
N ARG A 159 43.25 22.50 -83.93
CA ARG A 159 41.91 22.95 -83.57
C ARG A 159 41.48 22.29 -82.28
N THR A 160 41.14 23.09 -81.28
CA THR A 160 40.47 22.63 -80.06
C THR A 160 38.94 22.81 -80.21
N ARG A 161 38.19 22.59 -79.13
CA ARG A 161 36.77 22.95 -79.09
C ARG A 161 36.56 24.48 -79.11
N ASP A 162 37.50 25.21 -78.53
CA ASP A 162 37.31 26.59 -78.09
C ASP A 162 38.30 27.58 -78.77
N CYS A 163 39.20 27.11 -79.64
CA CYS A 163 40.07 27.94 -80.47
C CYS A 163 40.64 27.21 -81.71
N ILE A 164 41.16 27.98 -82.67
CA ILE A 164 41.94 27.50 -83.82
C ILE A 164 43.32 28.19 -83.82
N GLU A 165 44.39 27.41 -83.86
CA GLU A 165 45.76 27.91 -83.91
C GLU A 165 46.29 27.84 -85.35
N LEU A 166 46.72 28.97 -85.89
CA LEU A 166 47.17 29.16 -87.27
C LEU A 166 48.63 29.61 -87.32
N SER A 167 49.34 29.29 -88.38
CA SER A 167 50.72 29.76 -88.58
C SER A 167 51.03 30.19 -90.00
N PHE A 168 51.96 31.14 -90.17
CA PHE A 168 52.47 31.54 -91.48
C PHE A 168 53.94 32.02 -91.42
N PRO A 169 54.78 31.67 -92.41
CA PRO A 169 56.12 32.23 -92.53
C PRO A 169 56.08 33.70 -92.98
N LEU A 170 57.02 34.50 -92.49
CA LEU A 170 57.33 35.79 -93.09
C LEU A 170 57.98 35.60 -94.47
N GLU A 171 57.60 36.45 -95.41
CA GLU A 171 57.95 36.36 -96.83
C GLU A 171 58.70 37.62 -97.27
N ASP A 172 59.93 37.45 -97.76
CA ASP A 172 60.79 38.56 -98.18
C ASP A 172 60.06 39.49 -99.17
N GLY A 173 60.02 40.79 -98.82
CA GLY A 173 59.35 41.84 -99.58
C GLY A 173 57.91 42.16 -99.15
N ILE A 174 57.31 41.41 -98.22
CA ILE A 174 56.01 41.77 -97.62
C ILE A 174 56.24 42.65 -96.38
N SER A 175 55.56 43.79 -96.31
CA SER A 175 55.66 44.78 -95.22
C SER A 175 54.44 44.79 -94.29
N LYS A 176 53.29 44.28 -94.73
CA LYS A 176 52.10 44.13 -93.88
C LYS A 176 51.35 42.84 -94.22
N TYR A 177 50.79 42.21 -93.19
CA TYR A 177 49.90 41.05 -93.29
C TYR A 177 48.55 41.36 -92.63
N GLU A 178 47.48 40.86 -93.23
CA GLU A 178 46.11 40.91 -92.70
C GLU A 178 45.51 39.51 -92.76
N LEU A 179 45.07 38.97 -91.62
CA LEU A 179 44.40 37.67 -91.55
C LEU A 179 42.89 37.89 -91.49
N TYR A 180 42.17 37.29 -92.44
CA TYR A 180 40.72 37.30 -92.50
C TYR A 180 40.15 35.90 -92.26
N ARG A 181 38.95 35.86 -91.67
CA ARG A 181 38.15 34.65 -91.45
C ARG A 181 36.75 34.82 -92.02
N GLN A 182 36.23 33.77 -92.61
CA GLN A 182 34.84 33.63 -93.06
C GLN A 182 34.20 32.39 -92.42
N GLU A 183 32.96 32.52 -91.94
CA GLU A 183 32.13 31.42 -91.40
C GLU A 183 31.04 31.08 -92.43
N GLY A 184 31.16 29.94 -93.10
CA GLY A 184 30.25 29.55 -94.20
C GLY A 184 30.18 30.59 -95.33
N ASP A 185 28.97 30.99 -95.73
CA ASP A 185 28.71 32.00 -96.79
C ASP A 185 28.68 33.46 -96.27
N GLN A 186 29.16 33.73 -95.04
CA GLN A 186 29.18 35.10 -94.50
C GLN A 186 30.31 35.96 -95.12
N ALA A 187 30.35 37.25 -94.80
CA ALA A 187 31.43 38.14 -95.26
C ALA A 187 32.73 37.85 -94.51
N GLU A 188 33.87 38.04 -95.17
CA GLU A 188 35.20 37.98 -94.54
C GLU A 188 35.31 39.04 -93.43
N VAL A 189 35.76 38.61 -92.24
CA VAL A 189 36.02 39.45 -91.07
C VAL A 189 37.53 39.51 -90.84
N LEU A 190 38.09 40.72 -90.76
CA LEU A 190 39.48 40.94 -90.38
C LEU A 190 39.68 40.54 -88.91
N LEU A 191 40.60 39.61 -88.65
CA LEU A 191 40.95 39.17 -87.31
C LEU A 191 42.12 39.95 -86.74
N GLU A 192 43.21 40.09 -87.50
CA GLU A 192 44.46 40.67 -87.01
C GLU A 192 45.29 41.28 -88.15
N THR A 193 46.10 42.30 -87.83
CA THR A 193 46.95 43.02 -88.79
C THR A 193 48.37 43.21 -88.24
N TRP A 194 49.38 42.65 -88.92
CA TRP A 194 50.79 42.79 -88.56
C TRP A 194 51.50 43.71 -89.57
N THR A 195 52.11 44.79 -89.08
CA THR A 195 52.83 45.77 -89.91
C THR A 195 54.31 45.81 -89.53
N ASP A 196 55.19 45.89 -90.54
CA ASP A 196 56.66 45.81 -90.45
C ASP A 196 57.21 44.70 -89.52
N PRO A 197 56.78 43.42 -89.71
CA PRO A 197 57.23 42.32 -88.87
C PRO A 197 58.75 42.09 -89.01
N GLN A 198 59.48 42.25 -87.90
CA GLN A 198 60.94 42.26 -87.87
C GLN A 198 61.57 40.89 -88.20
N THR A 199 62.47 40.85 -89.19
CA THR A 199 63.12 39.64 -89.70
C THR A 199 64.45 39.31 -89.00
N GLU A 200 64.40 38.93 -87.73
CA GLU A 200 65.56 38.32 -87.06
C GLU A 200 65.48 36.78 -87.05
N ASN A 201 66.13 36.18 -88.05
CA ASN A 201 66.38 34.75 -88.25
C ASN A 201 65.14 33.84 -88.25
N ASN A 202 64.50 33.78 -89.43
CA ASN A 202 63.55 32.73 -89.86
C ASN A 202 62.41 32.45 -88.85
N ARG A 203 61.40 33.33 -88.82
CA ARG A 203 60.25 33.21 -87.92
C ARG A 203 58.95 33.00 -88.68
N GLU A 204 58.30 31.91 -88.31
CA GLU A 204 56.88 31.65 -88.50
C GLU A 204 56.10 32.41 -87.42
N TYR A 205 55.07 33.16 -87.82
CA TYR A 205 54.09 33.72 -86.90
C TYR A 205 53.09 32.63 -86.53
N VAL A 206 52.62 32.65 -85.29
CA VAL A 206 51.51 31.82 -84.80
C VAL A 206 50.44 32.75 -84.22
N TYR A 207 49.19 32.49 -84.55
CA TYR A 207 48.02 33.25 -84.10
C TYR A 207 46.92 32.30 -83.65
N THR A 208 46.33 32.57 -82.49
CA THR A 208 45.23 31.78 -81.94
C THR A 208 43.93 32.56 -82.08
N ASP A 209 43.01 32.06 -82.90
CA ASP A 209 41.64 32.56 -82.95
C ASP A 209 40.82 31.93 -81.81
N GLU A 210 40.81 32.60 -80.66
CA GLU A 210 39.98 32.26 -79.49
C GLU A 210 38.49 32.56 -79.70
N THR A 211 38.10 33.18 -80.82
CA THR A 211 36.69 33.49 -81.12
C THR A 211 36.00 32.44 -82.00
N ALA A 212 36.75 31.44 -82.49
CA ALA A 212 36.27 30.35 -83.36
C ALA A 212 35.59 29.19 -82.60
N VAL A 213 34.63 29.51 -81.72
CA VAL A 213 34.06 28.59 -80.70
C VAL A 213 32.81 27.81 -81.12
N ASN A 214 32.18 28.09 -82.28
CA ASN A 214 30.79 27.68 -82.56
C ASN A 214 30.62 26.27 -83.17
N LEU A 215 31.63 25.40 -83.12
CA LEU A 215 31.61 24.08 -83.79
C LEU A 215 31.29 24.15 -85.30
N SER A 216 31.66 25.26 -85.95
CA SER A 216 31.46 25.52 -87.39
C SER A 216 32.74 25.29 -88.20
N ASP A 217 32.59 25.25 -89.54
CA ASP A 217 33.71 25.33 -90.47
C ASP A 217 34.14 26.79 -90.66
N TYR A 218 35.44 27.06 -90.55
CA TYR A 218 36.00 28.40 -90.74
C TYR A 218 37.00 28.40 -91.89
N ILE A 219 36.86 29.36 -92.80
CA ILE A 219 37.77 29.59 -93.91
C ILE A 219 38.68 30.76 -93.54
N TYR A 220 39.99 30.61 -93.65
CA TYR A 220 40.95 31.69 -93.40
C TYR A 220 41.75 32.03 -94.65
N CYS A 221 42.09 33.31 -94.80
CA CYS A 221 42.95 33.83 -95.85
C CYS A 221 43.90 34.89 -95.28
N LEU A 222 45.18 34.78 -95.62
CA LEU A 222 46.21 35.76 -95.27
C LEU A 222 46.50 36.64 -96.49
N TYR A 223 46.33 37.95 -96.35
CA TYR A 223 46.64 38.94 -97.39
C TYR A 223 47.95 39.64 -97.03
N GLY A 224 48.86 39.79 -98.00
CA GLY A 224 50.14 40.46 -97.84
C GLY A 224 50.24 41.71 -98.70
N TYR A 225 50.93 42.73 -98.20
CA TYR A 225 51.09 44.04 -98.83
C TYR A 225 52.55 44.51 -98.77
N VAL A 226 53.04 45.15 -99.83
CA VAL A 226 54.36 45.81 -99.88
C VAL A 226 54.19 47.28 -99.54
N HIS A 227 55.06 47.84 -98.70
CA HIS A 227 55.10 49.28 -98.44
C HIS A 227 55.92 50.00 -99.53
N THR A 228 55.31 50.93 -100.27
CA THR A 228 55.97 51.69 -101.34
C THR A 228 56.66 52.97 -100.85
N GLY A 229 56.51 53.31 -99.57
CA GLY A 229 56.98 54.56 -98.97
C GLY A 229 55.85 55.57 -98.71
N GLU A 230 54.74 55.48 -99.46
CA GLU A 230 53.53 56.31 -99.27
C GLU A 230 52.29 55.49 -98.93
N GLU A 231 52.18 54.24 -99.41
CA GLU A 231 51.04 53.36 -99.14
C GLU A 231 51.42 51.86 -99.10
N TYR A 232 50.47 51.03 -98.68
CA TYR A 232 50.58 49.56 -98.71
C TYR A 232 49.82 49.02 -99.92
N LEU A 233 50.55 48.59 -100.95
CA LEU A 233 49.97 47.94 -102.13
C LEU A 233 49.82 46.44 -101.92
N PHE A 234 48.70 45.87 -102.35
CA PHE A 234 48.47 44.43 -102.31
C PHE A 234 49.54 43.69 -103.11
N ALA A 235 50.18 42.72 -102.46
CA ALA A 235 51.32 41.97 -102.99
C ALA A 235 50.93 40.54 -103.39
N GLY A 236 49.87 40.00 -102.78
CA GLY A 236 49.41 38.64 -102.95
C GLY A 236 48.75 38.09 -101.68
N LYS A 237 48.20 36.88 -101.76
CA LYS A 237 47.47 36.25 -100.66
C LYS A 237 47.78 34.76 -100.55
N SER A 238 47.37 34.14 -99.45
CA SER A 238 47.40 32.68 -99.32
C SER A 238 46.28 32.03 -100.12
N GLU A 239 46.43 30.74 -100.38
CA GLU A 239 45.27 29.88 -100.63
C GLU A 239 44.30 29.94 -99.44
N LEU A 240 43.02 29.68 -99.71
CA LEU A 240 42.01 29.57 -98.66
C LEU A 240 42.22 28.26 -97.88
N ILE A 241 42.39 28.34 -96.56
CA ILE A 241 42.38 27.15 -95.70
C ILE A 241 41.01 26.99 -95.05
N THR A 242 40.33 25.88 -95.33
CA THR A 242 39.11 25.50 -94.62
C THR A 242 39.50 24.64 -93.43
N VAL A 243 39.27 25.15 -92.21
CA VAL A 243 39.42 24.41 -90.97
C VAL A 243 38.06 23.83 -90.60
N GLU A 244 37.80 22.62 -91.09
CA GLU A 244 36.54 21.90 -90.88
C GLU A 244 36.32 21.50 -89.41
N TYR A 245 35.06 21.41 -88.99
CA TYR A 245 34.66 20.87 -87.70
C TYR A 245 34.57 19.35 -87.76
N ASN A 246 35.31 18.67 -86.89
CA ASN A 246 35.21 17.21 -86.74
C ASN A 246 34.29 16.85 -85.55
N PRO A 247 33.04 16.38 -85.80
CA PRO A 247 32.11 16.00 -84.73
C PRO A 247 32.53 14.75 -83.95
N GLU A 248 33.41 13.89 -84.48
CA GLU A 248 33.95 12.74 -83.74
C GLU A 248 35.00 13.17 -82.69
N ARG A 249 35.71 14.29 -82.94
CA ARG A 249 36.72 14.82 -82.00
C ARG A 249 36.09 15.64 -80.86
N PHE A 250 34.92 16.28 -81.07
CA PHE A 250 34.30 17.21 -80.11
C PHE A 250 32.75 17.14 -80.03
N PRO A 251 32.15 16.03 -79.54
CA PRO A 251 30.70 15.86 -79.51
C PRO A 251 29.95 16.90 -78.66
N ALA A 252 28.67 17.14 -78.97
CA ALA A 252 27.78 17.98 -78.16
C ALA A 252 27.35 17.29 -76.86
N LEU A 253 27.13 18.06 -75.79
CA LEU A 253 26.68 17.54 -74.49
C LEU A 253 25.18 17.19 -74.54
N SER A 254 24.83 15.97 -74.14
CA SER A 254 23.45 15.48 -74.04
C SER A 254 23.02 15.32 -72.57
N ALA A 255 21.73 15.54 -72.27
CA ALA A 255 21.18 15.24 -70.95
C ALA A 255 21.33 13.76 -70.59
N PRO A 256 21.54 13.41 -69.32
CA PRO A 256 21.65 12.02 -68.88
C PRO A 256 20.30 11.29 -68.95
N VAL A 257 20.35 9.96 -68.94
CA VAL A 257 19.15 9.11 -69.08
C VAL A 257 18.35 9.08 -67.78
N THR A 258 17.03 9.28 -67.87
CA THR A 258 16.10 9.16 -66.73
C THR A 258 16.17 7.75 -66.13
N PRO A 259 16.34 7.60 -64.80
CA PRO A 259 16.37 6.30 -64.13
C PRO A 259 15.13 5.46 -64.45
N GLN A 260 15.35 4.17 -64.69
CA GLN A 260 14.31 3.20 -65.02
C GLN A 260 14.09 2.26 -63.84
N ASP A 261 12.98 1.52 -63.86
CA ASP A 261 12.60 0.56 -62.81
C ASP A 261 12.60 1.20 -61.40
N PHE A 262 12.19 2.47 -61.30
CA PHE A 262 12.05 3.17 -60.02
C PHE A 262 10.90 2.57 -59.22
N MET A 263 11.17 2.17 -57.97
CA MET A 263 10.20 1.57 -57.07
C MET A 263 10.37 2.07 -55.64
N VAL A 264 9.26 2.32 -54.96
CA VAL A 264 9.16 2.68 -53.54
C VAL A 264 8.58 1.49 -52.78
N SER A 265 9.19 1.13 -51.65
CA SER A 265 8.72 0.02 -50.82
C SER A 265 8.86 0.31 -49.33
N ALA A 266 8.00 -0.31 -48.51
CA ALA A 266 8.10 -0.16 -47.06
C ALA A 266 9.30 -0.93 -46.52
N ARG A 267 10.26 -0.21 -45.94
CA ARG A 267 11.48 -0.79 -45.34
C ARG A 267 11.29 -1.06 -43.85
N ASP A 268 11.27 0.01 -43.05
CA ASP A 268 11.31 -0.03 -41.58
C ASP A 268 10.44 1.09 -40.95
N TYR A 269 10.72 1.48 -39.69
CA TYR A 269 9.95 2.49 -38.97
C TYR A 269 10.01 3.85 -39.65
N CYS A 270 8.86 4.35 -40.09
CA CYS A 270 8.75 5.68 -40.70
C CYS A 270 9.79 5.87 -41.82
N SER A 271 10.04 4.80 -42.57
CA SER A 271 10.99 4.81 -43.67
C SER A 271 10.51 4.02 -44.88
N LEU A 272 10.95 4.47 -46.05
CA LEU A 272 10.64 3.87 -47.33
C LEU A 272 11.95 3.66 -48.09
N GLU A 273 12.16 2.46 -48.62
CA GLU A 273 13.28 2.14 -49.50
C GLU A 273 12.89 2.42 -50.94
N LEU A 274 13.63 3.35 -51.54
CA LEU A 274 13.56 3.73 -52.94
C LEU A 274 14.64 2.95 -53.67
N THR A 275 14.32 2.35 -54.81
CA THR A 275 15.26 1.57 -55.64
C THR A 275 15.11 1.94 -57.11
N TRP A 276 16.17 1.83 -57.89
CA TRP A 276 16.16 2.10 -59.33
C TRP A 276 17.26 1.33 -60.06
N LYS A 277 17.15 1.24 -61.38
CA LYS A 277 18.20 0.71 -62.24
C LYS A 277 19.32 1.71 -62.45
N LYS A 278 20.56 1.28 -62.25
CA LYS A 278 21.77 2.08 -62.48
C LYS A 278 21.82 2.68 -63.89
N VAL A 279 22.11 3.97 -63.96
CA VAL A 279 22.46 4.71 -65.18
C VAL A 279 23.97 4.87 -65.23
N GLU A 280 24.60 4.55 -66.37
CA GLU A 280 26.05 4.68 -66.54
C GLU A 280 26.43 6.12 -66.97
N GLY A 281 27.57 6.62 -66.50
CA GLY A 281 28.12 7.93 -66.90
C GLY A 281 27.50 9.16 -66.22
N VAL A 282 26.70 8.96 -65.17
CA VAL A 282 26.10 10.05 -64.38
C VAL A 282 26.92 10.33 -63.11
N SER A 283 26.90 11.57 -62.63
CA SER A 283 27.56 11.99 -61.39
C SER A 283 26.72 11.59 -60.16
N GLY A 284 25.39 11.65 -60.27
CA GLY A 284 24.49 11.33 -59.18
C GLY A 284 23.02 11.21 -59.57
N TYR A 285 22.18 11.02 -58.56
CA TYR A 285 20.74 11.07 -58.66
C TYR A 285 20.17 12.03 -57.61
N GLU A 286 19.10 12.72 -57.95
CA GLU A 286 18.31 13.54 -57.04
C GLU A 286 16.95 12.88 -56.83
N LEU A 287 16.59 12.70 -55.56
CA LEU A 287 15.33 12.07 -55.12
C LEU A 287 14.45 13.12 -54.47
N CYS A 288 13.20 13.20 -54.90
CA CYS A 288 12.22 14.15 -54.39
C CYS A 288 10.98 13.44 -53.82
N ARG A 289 10.34 14.05 -52.82
CA ARG A 289 9.15 13.54 -52.11
C ARG A 289 8.01 14.55 -52.15
N SER A 290 6.78 14.04 -52.17
CA SER A 290 5.56 14.81 -51.91
C SER A 290 4.58 14.05 -50.99
N GLU A 291 3.72 14.79 -50.30
CA GLU A 291 2.55 14.24 -49.57
C GLU A 291 1.31 14.07 -50.47
N LYS A 292 1.41 14.35 -51.78
CA LYS A 292 0.34 14.23 -52.78
C LYS A 292 0.88 13.78 -54.15
N GLU A 293 0.15 12.94 -54.88
CA GLU A 293 0.53 12.45 -56.22
C GLU A 293 0.85 13.60 -57.19
N ASP A 294 -0.10 14.52 -57.32
CA ASP A 294 -0.01 15.80 -58.06
C ASP A 294 0.48 16.96 -57.16
N GLY A 295 1.24 16.65 -56.10
CA GLY A 295 1.76 17.65 -55.16
C GLY A 295 3.01 18.38 -55.65
N GLU A 296 3.44 19.36 -54.86
CA GLU A 296 4.78 19.94 -54.97
C GLU A 296 5.79 18.92 -54.42
N TYR A 297 6.84 18.63 -55.18
CA TYR A 297 7.87 17.66 -54.81
C TYR A 297 9.13 18.41 -54.37
N GLU A 298 9.59 18.16 -53.15
CA GLU A 298 10.84 18.74 -52.62
C GLU A 298 11.96 17.69 -52.60
N PRO A 299 13.23 18.08 -52.88
CA PRO A 299 14.38 17.18 -52.76
C PRO A 299 14.53 16.65 -51.32
N VAL A 300 14.65 15.33 -51.19
CA VAL A 300 14.94 14.66 -49.90
C VAL A 300 16.37 14.11 -49.83
N ALA A 301 16.99 13.80 -50.98
CA ALA A 301 18.38 13.37 -51.02
C ALA A 301 19.01 13.57 -52.42
N GLU A 302 20.34 13.74 -52.42
CA GLU A 302 21.19 13.46 -53.57
C GLU A 302 22.13 12.29 -53.22
N VAL A 303 22.32 11.36 -54.16
CA VAL A 303 23.15 10.15 -53.99
C VAL A 303 24.08 9.95 -55.19
N SER A 304 25.12 9.13 -55.04
CA SER A 304 26.16 8.93 -56.06
C SER A 304 25.64 8.20 -57.30
N GLY A 305 26.28 8.42 -58.46
CA GLY A 305 25.97 7.67 -59.69
C GLY A 305 26.19 6.15 -59.58
N ALA A 306 26.92 5.71 -58.55
CA ALA A 306 27.09 4.31 -58.20
C ALA A 306 25.90 3.71 -57.41
N ASP A 307 25.08 4.54 -56.76
CA ASP A 307 23.99 4.10 -55.91
C ASP A 307 22.77 3.65 -56.72
N ILE A 308 22.08 2.63 -56.22
CA ILE A 308 20.87 2.03 -56.83
C ILE A 308 19.69 1.94 -55.85
N SER A 309 19.89 2.43 -54.62
CA SER A 309 18.84 2.56 -53.62
C SER A 309 19.12 3.69 -52.63
N TYR A 310 18.06 4.16 -51.99
CA TYR A 310 18.07 5.15 -50.92
C TYR A 310 16.99 4.79 -49.89
N THR A 311 17.18 5.16 -48.63
CA THR A 311 16.14 5.01 -47.60
C THR A 311 15.79 6.38 -47.07
N ASP A 312 14.56 6.82 -47.33
CA ASP A 312 14.03 8.02 -46.68
C ASP A 312 13.57 7.65 -45.28
N GLU A 313 13.93 8.43 -44.27
CA GLU A 313 13.68 8.16 -42.85
C GLU A 313 12.98 9.35 -42.17
N GLY A 314 12.33 9.10 -41.03
CA GLY A 314 11.68 10.15 -40.24
C GLY A 314 10.31 10.59 -40.75
N LEU A 315 9.68 9.80 -41.61
CA LEU A 315 8.34 10.04 -42.15
C LEU A 315 7.24 10.04 -41.07
N THR A 316 6.06 10.59 -41.39
CA THR A 316 4.90 10.45 -40.50
C THR A 316 4.23 9.08 -40.70
N PHE A 317 4.09 8.32 -39.61
CA PHE A 317 3.44 7.00 -39.63
C PHE A 317 2.02 7.06 -40.21
N GLY A 318 1.70 6.12 -41.12
CA GLY A 318 0.38 5.99 -41.72
C GLY A 318 0.05 7.07 -42.75
N SER A 319 0.99 7.98 -43.02
CA SER A 319 0.95 8.87 -44.17
C SER A 319 1.52 8.16 -45.41
N GLU A 320 0.91 8.47 -46.55
CA GLU A 320 1.31 8.03 -47.87
C GLU A 320 2.20 9.11 -48.50
N TYR A 321 3.31 8.69 -49.08
CA TYR A 321 4.32 9.57 -49.67
C TYR A 321 4.58 9.12 -51.11
N TRP A 322 4.62 10.09 -52.01
CA TRP A 322 4.97 9.88 -53.41
C TRP A 322 6.39 10.37 -53.67
N TYR A 323 7.13 9.64 -54.50
CA TYR A 323 8.52 9.97 -54.82
C TYR A 323 8.77 10.02 -56.31
N LYS A 324 9.78 10.80 -56.72
CA LYS A 324 10.32 10.86 -58.08
C LYS A 324 11.85 10.91 -58.01
N ILE A 325 12.52 10.39 -59.04
CA ILE A 325 13.98 10.43 -59.17
C ILE A 325 14.41 10.97 -60.54
N ARG A 326 15.53 11.69 -60.59
CA ARG A 326 16.22 12.06 -61.84
C ARG A 326 17.73 11.87 -61.68
N SER A 327 18.43 11.63 -62.79
CA SER A 327 19.90 11.54 -62.80
C SER A 327 20.52 12.89 -63.17
N PHE A 328 21.77 13.13 -62.78
CA PHE A 328 22.51 14.33 -63.18
C PHE A 328 23.98 14.03 -63.50
N THR A 329 24.55 14.83 -64.39
CA THR A 329 26.00 14.87 -64.67
C THR A 329 26.52 16.27 -64.37
N GLU A 330 27.66 16.34 -63.69
CA GLU A 330 28.32 17.57 -63.25
C GLU A 330 29.68 17.69 -63.95
N GLN A 331 29.98 18.88 -64.48
CA GLN A 331 31.25 19.16 -65.18
C GLN A 331 31.89 20.45 -64.65
N GLU A 332 33.21 20.39 -64.49
CA GLU A 332 34.01 21.49 -63.95
C GLU A 332 33.83 22.77 -64.79
N GLY A 333 33.43 23.86 -64.12
CA GLY A 333 33.16 25.16 -64.74
C GLY A 333 31.85 25.30 -65.54
N LYS A 334 31.02 24.25 -65.68
CA LYS A 334 29.78 24.30 -66.51
C LYS A 334 28.47 23.89 -65.81
N GLY A 335 28.53 23.50 -64.53
CA GLY A 335 27.35 23.22 -63.71
C GLY A 335 26.75 21.82 -63.94
N ARG A 336 25.51 21.63 -63.47
CA ARG A 336 24.79 20.34 -63.47
C ARG A 336 23.76 20.27 -64.60
N ILE A 337 23.76 19.14 -65.31
CA ILE A 337 22.75 18.80 -66.33
C ILE A 337 21.93 17.62 -65.80
N TYR A 338 20.61 17.79 -65.70
CA TYR A 338 19.68 16.80 -65.16
C TYR A 338 18.91 16.07 -66.28
N SER A 339 18.45 14.85 -65.99
CA SER A 339 17.43 14.16 -66.78
C SER A 339 16.03 14.69 -66.47
N GLU A 340 15.04 14.31 -67.29
CA GLU A 340 13.63 14.34 -66.86
C GLU A 340 13.44 13.43 -65.63
N TYR A 341 12.43 13.74 -64.81
CA TYR A 341 12.02 12.89 -63.68
C TYR A 341 11.42 11.55 -64.16
N SER A 342 11.56 10.52 -63.32
CA SER A 342 10.81 9.28 -63.42
C SER A 342 9.29 9.53 -63.31
N ALA A 343 8.51 8.51 -63.67
CA ALA A 343 7.15 8.39 -63.12
C ALA A 343 7.23 8.35 -61.59
N SER A 344 6.19 8.85 -60.93
CA SER A 344 6.05 8.71 -59.48
C SER A 344 5.65 7.30 -59.08
N ASP A 345 6.08 6.91 -57.88
CA ASP A 345 5.63 5.70 -57.18
C ASP A 345 5.39 6.04 -55.71
N GLU A 346 4.51 5.29 -55.03
CA GLU A 346 4.04 5.58 -53.68
C GLU A 346 4.49 4.59 -52.60
N GLY A 347 4.59 5.09 -51.36
CA GLY A 347 4.84 4.25 -50.19
C GLY A 347 4.09 4.73 -48.95
N LEU A 348 3.55 3.76 -48.20
CA LEU A 348 2.85 4.00 -46.93
C LEU A 348 3.77 3.66 -45.74
N ALA A 349 4.08 4.66 -44.91
CA ALA A 349 4.96 4.51 -43.75
C ALA A 349 4.40 3.53 -42.68
N GLY A 350 5.15 2.48 -42.34
CA GLY A 350 4.72 1.36 -41.49
C GLY A 350 4.79 1.61 -39.96
N PRO A 351 4.15 0.76 -39.12
CA PRO A 351 4.11 0.95 -37.67
C PRO A 351 5.49 0.94 -37.02
N GLY A 352 5.70 1.81 -36.03
CA GLY A 352 6.99 1.93 -35.37
C GLY A 352 7.34 0.82 -34.38
N MET A 353 8.64 0.73 -34.12
CA MET A 353 9.18 -0.04 -33.00
C MET A 353 8.75 0.62 -31.67
N VAL A 354 8.31 -0.21 -30.72
CA VAL A 354 7.85 0.26 -29.41
C VAL A 354 9.01 0.75 -28.56
N LYS A 355 8.91 1.98 -28.05
CA LYS A 355 9.86 2.62 -27.12
C LYS A 355 9.30 2.64 -25.69
N GLY A 356 10.16 2.97 -24.72
CA GLY A 356 9.77 3.10 -23.32
C GLY A 356 9.27 1.82 -22.64
N LEU A 357 9.54 0.64 -23.23
CA LEU A 357 9.14 -0.63 -22.63
C LEU A 357 9.83 -0.82 -21.28
N THR A 358 9.04 -1.03 -20.23
CA THR A 358 9.50 -1.41 -18.89
C THR A 358 8.83 -2.70 -18.44
N ALA A 359 9.51 -3.43 -17.55
CA ALA A 359 8.99 -4.64 -16.92
C ALA A 359 9.34 -4.66 -15.43
N GLU A 360 8.32 -4.54 -14.58
CA GLU A 360 8.49 -4.38 -13.13
C GLU A 360 7.80 -5.52 -12.35
N PRO A 361 8.41 -6.03 -11.27
CA PRO A 361 7.80 -7.07 -10.44
C PRO A 361 6.71 -6.48 -9.53
N ALA A 362 5.45 -6.59 -9.94
CA ALA A 362 4.30 -6.12 -9.17
C ALA A 362 3.85 -7.09 -8.06
N ALA A 363 4.23 -8.37 -8.16
CA ALA A 363 4.11 -9.37 -7.08
C ALA A 363 5.04 -10.58 -7.37
N TYR A 364 5.14 -11.51 -6.43
CA TYR A 364 5.94 -12.75 -6.54
C TYR A 364 5.60 -13.64 -7.77
N ASN A 365 4.44 -13.43 -8.40
CA ASN A 365 3.99 -14.12 -9.60
C ASN A 365 3.47 -13.16 -10.69
N THR A 366 3.68 -11.85 -10.52
CA THR A 366 3.06 -10.84 -11.37
C THR A 366 4.07 -9.82 -11.85
N ILE A 367 4.19 -9.69 -13.16
CA ILE A 367 5.01 -8.68 -13.83
C ILE A 367 4.07 -7.65 -14.45
N GLN A 368 4.40 -6.37 -14.28
CA GLN A 368 3.72 -5.24 -14.88
C GLN A 368 4.58 -4.72 -16.03
N LEU A 369 4.01 -4.69 -17.24
CA LEU A 369 4.63 -4.15 -18.44
C LEU A 369 3.94 -2.83 -18.81
N ASN A 370 4.73 -1.82 -19.17
CA ASN A 370 4.24 -0.55 -19.72
C ASN A 370 5.15 -0.13 -20.87
N TRP A 371 4.63 0.62 -21.83
CA TRP A 371 5.42 1.18 -22.94
C TRP A 371 4.79 2.44 -23.51
N ASP A 372 5.52 3.16 -24.34
CA ASP A 372 5.03 4.39 -24.97
C ASP A 372 3.92 4.06 -25.99
N PRO A 373 2.76 4.74 -25.95
CA PRO A 373 1.69 4.51 -26.90
C PRO A 373 2.04 5.06 -28.28
N ILE A 374 1.98 4.23 -29.30
CA ILE A 374 2.10 4.64 -30.71
C ILE A 374 0.70 5.07 -31.21
N PRO A 375 0.52 6.32 -31.69
CA PRO A 375 -0.75 6.75 -32.27
C PRO A 375 -1.14 5.95 -33.53
N GLY A 376 -2.44 5.82 -33.79
CA GLY A 376 -2.97 5.25 -35.05
C GLY A 376 -2.89 3.72 -35.21
N VAL A 377 -2.13 3.00 -34.38
CA VAL A 377 -2.03 1.52 -34.48
C VAL A 377 -3.24 0.79 -33.89
N LYS A 378 -3.55 -0.40 -34.42
CA LYS A 378 -4.69 -1.21 -33.96
C LYS A 378 -4.43 -1.88 -32.61
N GLY A 379 -3.16 -2.13 -32.31
CA GLY A 379 -2.72 -2.68 -31.03
C GLY A 379 -1.27 -3.12 -31.05
N TYR A 380 -0.95 -3.98 -30.09
CA TYR A 380 0.37 -4.47 -29.78
C TYR A 380 0.37 -5.98 -29.63
N GLU A 381 1.49 -6.58 -30.02
CA GLU A 381 1.82 -7.98 -29.82
C GLU A 381 3.01 -8.08 -28.86
N ILE A 382 2.89 -8.94 -27.85
CA ILE A 382 3.93 -9.18 -26.85
C ILE A 382 4.52 -10.58 -27.07
N CYS A 383 5.83 -10.64 -27.27
CA CYS A 383 6.63 -11.86 -27.29
C CYS A 383 7.22 -12.13 -25.89
N LEU A 384 7.31 -13.40 -25.51
CA LEU A 384 7.83 -13.86 -24.22
C LEU A 384 9.06 -14.73 -24.46
N ASN A 385 10.12 -14.53 -23.68
CA ASN A 385 11.33 -15.36 -23.64
C ASN A 385 11.95 -15.67 -25.01
N GLY A 386 11.85 -14.71 -25.95
CA GLY A 386 12.40 -14.85 -27.31
C GLY A 386 11.54 -15.64 -28.31
N GLU A 387 10.32 -16.07 -27.95
CA GLU A 387 9.41 -16.75 -28.89
C GLU A 387 8.96 -15.82 -30.03
N GLU A 388 9.08 -16.30 -31.28
CA GLU A 388 8.64 -15.58 -32.48
C GLU A 388 7.12 -15.32 -32.53
N LYS A 389 6.34 -16.19 -31.89
CA LYS A 389 4.89 -16.06 -31.83
C LYS A 389 4.50 -15.22 -30.62
N PRO A 390 3.61 -14.23 -30.78
CA PRO A 390 3.19 -13.41 -29.67
C PRO A 390 2.27 -14.19 -28.72
N PHE A 391 2.63 -14.25 -27.44
CA PHE A 391 1.78 -14.89 -26.42
C PHE A 391 0.54 -14.05 -26.10
N LYS A 392 0.57 -12.74 -26.41
CA LYS A 392 -0.54 -11.83 -26.18
C LYS A 392 -0.67 -10.75 -27.24
N VAL A 393 -1.91 -10.53 -27.68
CA VAL A 393 -2.32 -9.40 -28.52
C VAL A 393 -3.35 -8.55 -27.75
N LEU A 394 -3.25 -7.22 -27.83
CA LEU A 394 -4.10 -6.26 -27.10
C LEU A 394 -4.01 -4.83 -27.68
N SER A 395 -4.94 -3.95 -27.35
CA SER A 395 -5.00 -2.57 -27.91
C SER A 395 -4.42 -1.47 -27.02
N ARG A 396 -4.06 -1.77 -25.77
CA ARG A 396 -3.54 -0.83 -24.76
C ARG A 396 -2.02 -0.89 -24.67
N ASN A 397 -1.37 0.15 -24.15
CA ASN A 397 0.09 0.23 -23.98
C ASN A 397 0.60 -0.36 -22.64
N THR A 398 -0.11 -1.33 -22.07
CA THR A 398 0.18 -1.87 -20.74
C THR A 398 -0.36 -3.30 -20.57
N TYR A 399 0.36 -4.15 -19.85
CA TYR A 399 -0.05 -5.54 -19.61
C TYR A 399 0.45 -6.08 -18.27
N LYS A 400 -0.42 -6.81 -17.56
CA LYS A 400 -0.11 -7.48 -16.30
C LYS A 400 -0.03 -8.99 -16.50
N TYR A 401 1.18 -9.53 -16.49
CA TYR A 401 1.45 -10.96 -16.63
C TYR A 401 1.43 -11.65 -15.25
N THR A 402 0.32 -12.29 -14.90
CA THR A 402 0.04 -12.87 -13.56
C THR A 402 0.48 -14.33 -13.39
N LYS A 403 1.22 -14.88 -14.36
CA LYS A 403 1.64 -16.29 -14.41
C LYS A 403 3.13 -16.50 -14.15
N ALA A 404 3.86 -15.48 -13.68
CA ALA A 404 5.28 -15.60 -13.43
C ALA A 404 5.58 -16.61 -12.31
N VAL A 405 6.63 -17.40 -12.50
CA VAL A 405 7.24 -18.21 -11.46
C VAL A 405 8.23 -17.33 -10.70
N CYS A 406 8.14 -17.36 -9.37
CA CYS A 406 9.00 -16.57 -8.49
C CYS A 406 10.45 -17.06 -8.63
N GLY A 407 11.39 -16.15 -8.82
CA GLY A 407 12.81 -16.44 -9.01
C GLY A 407 13.21 -16.68 -10.47
N GLU A 408 12.25 -16.84 -11.40
CA GLU A 408 12.58 -17.04 -12.82
C GLU A 408 12.70 -15.72 -13.58
N LEU A 409 13.69 -15.67 -14.47
CA LEU A 409 13.94 -14.56 -15.37
C LEU A 409 12.98 -14.64 -16.56
N TYR A 410 12.20 -13.58 -16.78
CA TYR A 410 11.34 -13.42 -17.94
C TYR A 410 11.83 -12.29 -18.81
N SER A 411 11.88 -12.52 -20.13
CA SER A 411 12.22 -11.52 -21.14
C SER A 411 11.00 -11.17 -21.98
N PHE A 412 10.79 -9.89 -22.26
CA PHE A 412 9.66 -9.40 -23.04
C PHE A 412 10.14 -8.50 -24.17
N ARG A 413 9.50 -8.63 -25.33
CA ARG A 413 9.56 -7.69 -26.44
C ARG A 413 8.14 -7.35 -26.88
N VAL A 414 7.92 -6.13 -27.36
CA VAL A 414 6.62 -5.67 -27.87
C VAL A 414 6.79 -5.09 -29.27
N ARG A 415 5.86 -5.40 -30.18
CA ARG A 415 5.72 -4.71 -31.47
C ARG A 415 4.30 -4.17 -31.64
N ALA A 416 4.15 -3.06 -32.35
CA ALA A 416 2.84 -2.58 -32.76
C ALA A 416 2.37 -3.26 -34.06
N TYR A 417 1.06 -3.26 -34.30
CA TYR A 417 0.47 -3.75 -35.55
C TYR A 417 -0.69 -2.88 -36.02
N GLN A 418 -0.87 -2.82 -37.34
CA GLN A 418 -1.99 -2.16 -37.99
C GLN A 418 -2.62 -3.08 -39.04
N LYS A 419 -3.95 -2.98 -39.21
CA LYS A 419 -4.66 -3.68 -40.29
C LYS A 419 -4.94 -2.75 -41.44
N VAL A 420 -4.61 -3.19 -42.66
CA VAL A 420 -4.83 -2.46 -43.91
C VAL A 420 -5.56 -3.42 -44.85
N GLY A 421 -6.83 -3.13 -45.15
CA GLY A 421 -7.69 -4.06 -45.88
C GLY A 421 -7.80 -5.42 -45.17
N ARG A 422 -7.27 -6.48 -45.81
CA ARG A 422 -7.21 -7.84 -45.25
C ARG A 422 -5.86 -8.18 -44.60
N GLU A 423 -4.85 -7.36 -44.81
CA GLU A 423 -3.48 -7.62 -44.37
C GLU A 423 -3.20 -7.00 -43.00
N THR A 424 -2.21 -7.54 -42.30
CA THR A 424 -1.71 -6.98 -41.03
C THR A 424 -0.24 -6.64 -41.21
N ARG A 425 0.08 -5.35 -41.09
CA ARG A 425 1.46 -4.85 -41.09
C ARG A 425 1.95 -4.71 -39.66
N TYR A 426 3.18 -5.12 -39.42
CA TYR A 426 3.82 -5.14 -38.10
C TYR A 426 4.99 -4.16 -38.08
N GLY A 427 5.21 -3.52 -36.93
CA GLY A 427 6.46 -2.82 -36.67
C GLY A 427 7.56 -3.75 -36.17
N GLY A 428 8.78 -3.22 -36.05
CA GLY A 428 9.89 -3.91 -35.40
C GLY A 428 9.58 -4.29 -33.94
N LEU A 429 10.18 -5.38 -33.48
CA LEU A 429 10.16 -5.74 -32.05
C LEU A 429 11.03 -4.76 -31.27
N SER A 430 10.52 -4.28 -30.13
CA SER A 430 11.30 -3.48 -29.18
C SER A 430 12.57 -4.21 -28.73
N GLU A 431 13.48 -3.44 -28.14
CA GLU A 431 14.50 -4.00 -27.26
C GLU A 431 13.91 -4.92 -26.19
N ALA A 432 14.71 -5.90 -25.78
CA ALA A 432 14.30 -6.89 -24.79
C ALA A 432 14.46 -6.32 -23.37
N VAL A 433 13.37 -6.22 -22.63
CA VAL A 433 13.44 -6.02 -21.17
C VAL A 433 13.38 -7.36 -20.46
N SER A 434 14.20 -7.54 -19.43
CA SER A 434 14.23 -8.77 -18.64
C SER A 434 14.02 -8.46 -17.16
N VAL A 435 13.21 -9.28 -16.49
CA VAL A 435 12.83 -9.08 -15.09
C VAL A 435 12.65 -10.41 -14.37
N THR A 436 13.05 -10.45 -13.10
CA THR A 436 12.83 -11.59 -12.20
C THR A 436 11.87 -11.16 -11.09
N THR A 437 10.86 -11.97 -10.80
CA THR A 437 9.95 -11.71 -9.67
C THR A 437 10.52 -12.29 -8.37
N ALA A 438 10.42 -11.55 -7.27
CA ALA A 438 10.92 -11.96 -5.95
C ALA A 438 9.81 -11.98 -4.89
N LEU A 439 10.09 -12.62 -3.75
CA LEU A 439 9.25 -12.48 -2.55
C LEU A 439 9.57 -11.15 -1.86
N ALA A 440 8.54 -10.47 -1.37
CA ALA A 440 8.72 -9.27 -0.55
C ALA A 440 9.52 -9.58 0.73
N LYS A 441 10.42 -8.65 1.11
CA LYS A 441 11.21 -8.68 2.33
C LYS A 441 10.27 -8.77 3.56
N PRO A 442 10.44 -9.74 4.48
CA PRO A 442 9.64 -9.80 5.70
C PRO A 442 9.92 -8.60 6.62
N GLU A 443 8.90 -8.17 7.35
CA GLU A 443 9.00 -7.09 8.35
C GLU A 443 8.73 -7.64 9.76
N PRO A 444 9.75 -8.18 10.45
CA PRO A 444 9.58 -8.71 11.80
C PRO A 444 9.44 -7.60 12.85
N TYR A 445 8.73 -7.91 13.92
CA TYR A 445 8.62 -7.10 15.13
C TYR A 445 8.53 -7.99 16.38
N VAL A 446 8.96 -7.45 17.52
CA VAL A 446 8.93 -8.15 18.81
C VAL A 446 7.54 -8.05 19.42
N SER A 447 6.79 -9.14 19.39
CA SER A 447 5.41 -9.19 19.93
C SER A 447 5.35 -9.56 21.42
N LYS A 448 6.42 -10.14 21.97
CA LYS A 448 6.59 -10.43 23.39
C LYS A 448 8.07 -10.61 23.71
N ALA A 449 8.54 -9.97 24.78
CA ALA A 449 9.80 -10.31 25.43
C ALA A 449 9.51 -10.72 26.89
N SER A 450 10.26 -11.70 27.39
CA SER A 450 10.13 -12.23 28.75
C SER A 450 11.36 -13.04 29.12
N TYR A 451 11.54 -13.29 30.41
CA TYR A 451 12.79 -13.80 30.99
C TYR A 451 13.33 -15.11 30.41
N ASN A 452 12.49 -15.92 29.77
CA ASN A 452 12.85 -17.17 29.09
C ASN A 452 12.14 -17.36 27.74
N CYS A 453 11.50 -16.33 27.20
CA CYS A 453 10.84 -16.42 25.90
C CYS A 453 10.79 -15.07 25.18
N ILE A 454 11.27 -15.04 23.93
CA ILE A 454 11.08 -13.93 22.99
C ILE A 454 10.22 -14.42 21.82
N THR A 455 9.16 -13.68 21.47
CA THR A 455 8.28 -14.00 20.34
C THR A 455 8.31 -12.90 19.29
N VAL A 456 8.82 -13.24 18.12
CA VAL A 456 8.83 -12.40 16.92
C VAL A 456 7.62 -12.74 16.04
N LYS A 457 7.05 -11.73 15.39
CA LYS A 457 5.95 -11.83 14.42
C LYS A 457 6.25 -10.98 13.21
N TRP A 458 5.63 -11.28 12.07
CA TRP A 458 5.72 -10.47 10.84
C TRP A 458 4.40 -10.52 10.08
N PRO A 459 4.11 -9.55 9.20
CA PRO A 459 3.04 -9.67 8.21
C PRO A 459 3.23 -10.93 7.33
N LYS A 460 2.13 -11.49 6.81
CA LYS A 460 2.21 -12.65 5.92
C LYS A 460 2.69 -12.19 4.53
N VAL A 461 3.90 -12.61 4.14
CA VAL A 461 4.42 -12.40 2.79
C VAL A 461 3.60 -13.20 1.77
N ALA A 462 3.14 -12.53 0.71
CA ALA A 462 2.36 -13.17 -0.35
C ALA A 462 3.19 -14.24 -1.09
N GLY A 463 2.60 -15.40 -1.37
CA GLY A 463 3.26 -16.51 -2.05
C GLY A 463 4.22 -17.34 -1.18
N ALA A 464 4.66 -16.84 -0.01
CA ALA A 464 5.57 -17.55 0.87
C ALA A 464 4.94 -18.84 1.44
N THR A 465 5.72 -19.93 1.41
CA THR A 465 5.34 -21.27 1.87
C THR A 465 5.94 -21.63 3.24
N ARG A 466 7.10 -21.05 3.56
CA ARG A 466 7.79 -21.13 4.84
C ARG A 466 8.59 -19.85 5.08
N TYR A 467 9.05 -19.66 6.31
CA TYR A 467 9.97 -18.62 6.73
C TYR A 467 11.13 -19.24 7.48
N GLU A 468 12.31 -18.67 7.30
CA GLU A 468 13.53 -19.04 8.00
C GLU A 468 13.88 -17.94 8.99
N ILE A 469 14.19 -18.34 10.21
CA ILE A 469 14.46 -17.44 11.33
C ILE A 469 15.94 -17.50 11.61
N LEU A 470 16.59 -16.37 11.40
CA LEU A 470 18.01 -16.15 11.59
C LEU A 470 18.20 -15.40 12.91
N VAL A 471 19.08 -15.88 13.78
CA VAL A 471 19.34 -15.28 15.10
C VAL A 471 20.81 -14.97 15.28
N SER A 472 21.11 -13.83 15.91
CA SER A 472 22.44 -13.48 16.37
C SER A 472 22.41 -12.91 17.79
N ASP A 473 23.57 -12.93 18.44
CA ASP A 473 23.84 -12.21 19.68
C ASP A 473 24.42 -10.80 19.43
N SER A 474 24.62 -10.44 18.15
CA SER A 474 25.20 -9.18 17.67
C SER A 474 24.30 -8.52 16.62
N ALA A 475 24.29 -7.19 16.57
CA ALA A 475 23.52 -6.43 15.58
C ALA A 475 24.00 -6.71 14.14
N ASP A 476 25.32 -6.80 13.98
CA ASP A 476 26.00 -6.96 12.69
C ASP A 476 26.16 -8.45 12.31
N GLY A 477 25.82 -9.36 13.22
CA GLY A 477 25.98 -10.79 13.04
C GLY A 477 27.30 -11.37 13.60
N PRO A 478 27.69 -12.59 13.20
CA PRO A 478 27.02 -13.44 12.21
C PRO A 478 25.62 -13.88 12.64
N PHE A 479 24.72 -14.06 11.69
CA PHE A 479 23.37 -14.57 11.91
C PHE A 479 23.29 -16.05 11.52
N GLU A 480 22.83 -16.90 12.44
CA GLU A 480 22.72 -18.35 12.24
C GLU A 480 21.26 -18.79 12.08
N GLU A 481 21.01 -19.86 11.32
CA GLU A 481 19.66 -20.44 11.25
C GLU A 481 19.25 -21.00 12.61
N ARG A 482 18.09 -20.53 13.11
CA ARG A 482 17.50 -20.99 14.37
C ARG A 482 16.27 -21.87 14.19
N ALA A 483 15.46 -21.62 13.14
CA ALA A 483 14.26 -22.40 12.85
C ALA A 483 13.71 -22.13 11.44
N SER A 484 12.99 -23.11 10.91
CA SER A 484 12.14 -22.98 9.72
C SER A 484 10.67 -23.20 10.10
N VAL A 485 9.79 -22.24 9.79
CA VAL A 485 8.38 -22.21 10.25
C VAL A 485 7.41 -21.89 9.12
N ARG A 486 6.20 -22.47 9.15
CA ARG A 486 5.12 -22.12 8.19
C ARG A 486 4.20 -20.99 8.66
N ARG A 487 4.28 -20.62 9.95
CA ARG A 487 3.49 -19.53 10.55
C ARG A 487 4.29 -18.24 10.47
N ASN A 488 3.61 -17.10 10.43
CA ASN A 488 4.22 -15.76 10.46
C ASN A 488 4.61 -15.31 11.88
N SER A 489 5.11 -16.25 12.70
CA SER A 489 5.53 -16.02 14.07
C SER A 489 6.47 -17.13 14.54
N TYR A 490 7.46 -16.75 15.36
CA TYR A 490 8.40 -17.65 16.02
C TYR A 490 8.57 -17.25 17.50
N SER A 491 8.63 -18.25 18.39
CA SER A 491 8.91 -18.05 19.82
C SER A 491 10.20 -18.78 20.20
N GLN A 492 11.28 -18.03 20.44
CA GLN A 492 12.50 -18.59 21.02
C GLN A 492 12.29 -18.79 22.52
N LYS A 493 12.18 -20.05 22.94
CA LYS A 493 12.21 -20.44 24.35
C LYS A 493 13.66 -20.56 24.86
N GLU A 494 13.81 -20.55 26.18
CA GLU A 494 15.10 -20.79 26.87
C GLU A 494 16.17 -19.74 26.51
N VAL A 495 15.72 -18.53 26.16
CA VAL A 495 16.60 -17.36 26.02
C VAL A 495 17.25 -17.02 27.37
N ILE A 496 18.50 -16.56 27.31
CA ILE A 496 19.26 -16.15 28.48
C ILE A 496 18.74 -14.79 28.95
N PHE A 497 18.30 -14.72 30.21
CA PHE A 497 17.84 -13.48 30.84
C PHE A 497 18.88 -12.37 30.74
N GLY A 498 18.45 -11.15 30.43
CA GLY A 498 19.32 -9.99 30.25
C GLY A 498 20.13 -9.95 28.95
N LYS A 499 20.18 -11.04 28.18
CA LYS A 499 20.87 -11.09 26.89
C LYS A 499 20.02 -10.48 25.77
N THR A 500 20.65 -9.67 24.92
CA THR A 500 20.08 -9.18 23.66
C THR A 500 20.18 -10.27 22.59
N TYR A 501 19.08 -10.49 21.88
CA TYR A 501 19.02 -11.34 20.69
C TYR A 501 18.52 -10.51 19.50
N TYR A 502 19.14 -10.70 18.34
CA TYR A 502 18.81 -10.05 17.09
C TYR A 502 18.19 -11.07 16.14
N TYR A 503 17.08 -10.71 15.49
CA TYR A 503 16.29 -11.61 14.66
C TYR A 503 16.17 -11.04 13.24
N LYS A 504 16.54 -11.84 12.24
CA LYS A 504 16.19 -11.62 10.84
C LYS A 504 15.28 -12.75 10.35
N VAL A 505 14.44 -12.45 9.36
CA VAL A 505 13.51 -13.40 8.76
C VAL A 505 13.65 -13.37 7.24
N LYS A 506 13.72 -14.54 6.62
CA LYS A 506 13.60 -14.73 5.16
C LYS A 506 12.31 -15.46 4.83
N ALA A 507 11.64 -15.08 3.76
CA ALA A 507 10.51 -15.82 3.20
C ALA A 507 10.99 -16.76 2.09
N TYR A 508 10.40 -17.96 2.01
CA TYR A 508 10.75 -18.98 1.02
C TYR A 508 9.49 -19.54 0.33
N ARG A 509 9.57 -19.70 -0.99
CA ARG A 509 8.53 -20.29 -1.83
C ARG A 509 9.12 -21.39 -2.70
N ARG A 510 8.78 -22.65 -2.38
CA ARG A 510 9.06 -23.80 -3.25
C ARG A 510 7.97 -23.97 -4.29
N HIS A 511 8.32 -24.02 -5.56
CA HIS A 511 7.39 -24.40 -6.62
C HIS A 511 7.31 -25.94 -6.73
N LYS A 512 6.19 -26.50 -7.18
CA LYS A 512 6.03 -27.98 -7.22
C LYS A 512 6.96 -28.67 -8.23
N ASN A 513 7.37 -27.96 -9.26
CA ASN A 513 8.05 -28.51 -10.44
C ASN A 513 9.52 -28.10 -10.55
N TYR A 514 10.07 -27.41 -9.54
CA TYR A 514 11.43 -26.85 -9.55
C TYR A 514 12.17 -27.27 -8.29
N VAL A 515 13.49 -27.47 -8.41
CA VAL A 515 14.36 -27.89 -7.31
C VAL A 515 14.74 -26.70 -6.41
N GLU A 516 14.90 -25.52 -7.00
CA GLU A 516 15.30 -24.30 -6.30
C GLU A 516 14.10 -23.58 -5.68
N GLU A 517 14.31 -22.94 -4.53
CA GLU A 517 13.29 -22.15 -3.84
C GLU A 517 13.48 -20.66 -4.13
N CYS A 518 12.40 -19.95 -4.47
CA CYS A 518 12.43 -18.49 -4.50
C CYS A 518 12.56 -17.97 -3.06
N VAL A 519 13.57 -17.17 -2.79
CA VAL A 519 13.87 -16.60 -1.46
C VAL A 519 13.70 -15.09 -1.49
N SER A 520 13.21 -14.49 -0.41
CA SER A 520 13.27 -13.04 -0.23
C SER A 520 14.67 -12.62 0.22
N GLU A 521 14.97 -11.33 0.06
CA GLU A 521 16.00 -10.71 0.90
C GLU A 521 15.73 -10.95 2.40
N ALA A 522 16.79 -11.00 3.19
CA ALA A 522 16.66 -11.07 4.64
C ALA A 522 16.06 -9.76 5.17
N SER A 523 15.16 -9.86 6.14
CA SER A 523 14.64 -8.68 6.83
C SER A 523 15.73 -7.84 7.46
N ASP A 524 15.38 -6.61 7.81
CA ASP A 524 16.17 -5.86 8.78
C ASP A 524 16.12 -6.57 10.15
N ALA A 525 17.13 -6.37 10.97
CA ALA A 525 17.22 -7.02 12.26
C ALA A 525 16.33 -6.32 13.29
N VAL A 526 15.50 -7.09 14.00
CA VAL A 526 14.87 -6.60 15.24
C VAL A 526 15.54 -7.19 16.45
N SER A 527 15.82 -6.36 17.46
CA SER A 527 16.45 -6.78 18.71
C SER A 527 15.44 -6.92 19.84
N ALA A 528 15.67 -7.87 20.73
CA ALA A 528 14.91 -8.04 21.97
C ALA A 528 15.83 -8.47 23.11
N ILE A 529 15.63 -7.90 24.29
CA ILE A 529 16.29 -8.33 25.53
C ILE A 529 15.31 -9.19 26.33
N ALA A 530 15.76 -10.33 26.84
CA ALA A 530 14.94 -11.18 27.70
C ALA A 530 14.74 -10.51 29.09
N CYS A 531 13.65 -9.76 29.24
CA CYS A 531 13.36 -8.90 30.40
C CYS A 531 12.34 -9.52 31.39
N LEU A 532 12.18 -8.88 32.57
CA LEU A 532 11.13 -9.26 33.52
C LEU A 532 9.76 -8.82 32.99
N ALA A 533 8.75 -9.69 33.14
CA ALA A 533 7.38 -9.32 32.79
C ALA A 533 6.87 -8.17 33.68
N LYS A 534 6.09 -7.27 33.09
CA LYS A 534 5.45 -6.15 33.77
C LYS A 534 4.59 -6.65 34.94
N PRO A 535 4.72 -6.10 36.17
CA PRO A 535 3.80 -6.39 37.25
C PRO A 535 2.42 -5.77 36.98
N GLU A 536 1.36 -6.50 37.30
CA GLU A 536 -0.03 -6.03 37.21
C GLU A 536 -0.62 -5.92 38.63
N PRO A 537 -0.36 -4.83 39.36
CA PRO A 537 -0.86 -4.65 40.71
C PRO A 537 -2.32 -4.19 40.70
N TYR A 538 -3.04 -4.55 41.76
CA TYR A 538 -4.40 -4.09 42.04
C TYR A 538 -4.59 -3.88 43.54
N VAL A 539 -5.55 -3.02 43.91
CA VAL A 539 -5.96 -2.83 45.30
C VAL A 539 -6.78 -4.04 45.75
N TYR A 540 -6.19 -4.86 46.61
CA TYR A 540 -6.82 -6.07 47.15
C TYR A 540 -7.72 -5.78 48.37
N LYS A 541 -7.35 -4.81 49.22
CA LYS A 541 -8.15 -4.43 50.39
C LYS A 541 -7.92 -2.98 50.81
N ILE A 542 -9.01 -2.29 51.11
CA ILE A 542 -9.02 -0.97 51.77
C ILE A 542 -9.53 -1.14 53.20
N ILE A 543 -8.95 -0.41 54.15
CA ILE A 543 -9.40 -0.22 55.54
C ILE A 543 -9.19 1.25 55.95
N TYR A 544 -9.73 1.65 57.10
CA TYR A 544 -9.73 3.05 57.56
C TYR A 544 -8.39 3.79 57.47
N ASN A 545 -7.26 3.12 57.70
CA ASN A 545 -5.93 3.71 57.60
C ASN A 545 -4.93 2.82 56.83
N GLY A 546 -5.39 2.07 55.83
CA GLY A 546 -4.50 1.17 55.11
C GLY A 546 -5.03 0.66 53.78
N ILE A 547 -4.09 0.39 52.88
CA ILE A 547 -4.32 -0.13 51.54
C ILE A 547 -3.42 -1.35 51.38
N THR A 548 -3.99 -2.46 50.93
CA THR A 548 -3.26 -3.67 50.58
C THR A 548 -3.29 -3.89 49.09
N LEU A 549 -2.12 -3.97 48.50
CA LEU A 549 -1.88 -4.27 47.09
C LEU A 549 -1.59 -5.76 46.91
N LYS A 550 -1.95 -6.31 45.75
CA LYS A 550 -1.53 -7.63 45.27
C LYS A 550 -1.22 -7.55 43.78
N TRP A 551 -0.39 -8.47 43.31
CA TRP A 551 -0.09 -8.66 41.89
C TRP A 551 0.14 -10.16 41.60
N PRO A 552 0.01 -10.61 40.34
CA PRO A 552 0.53 -11.90 39.91
C PRO A 552 2.04 -11.99 40.17
N LYS A 553 2.55 -13.18 40.52
CA LYS A 553 3.98 -13.38 40.72
C LYS A 553 4.70 -13.35 39.36
N VAL A 554 5.46 -12.28 39.11
CA VAL A 554 6.42 -12.20 38.00
C VAL A 554 7.47 -13.31 38.18
N ALA A 555 7.56 -14.18 37.18
CA ALA A 555 8.49 -15.28 37.17
C ALA A 555 9.95 -14.78 37.11
N ASN A 556 10.84 -15.45 37.84
CA ASN A 556 12.25 -15.09 38.04
C ASN A 556 12.58 -13.71 38.63
N ALA A 557 11.61 -12.87 38.98
CA ALA A 557 11.86 -11.70 39.82
C ALA A 557 12.45 -12.12 41.18
N ALA A 558 13.52 -11.46 41.61
CA ALA A 558 14.13 -11.64 42.93
C ALA A 558 13.30 -10.97 44.05
N GLY A 559 12.57 -9.91 43.69
CA GLY A 559 11.59 -9.24 44.53
C GLY A 559 10.84 -8.15 43.76
N TYR A 560 10.13 -7.32 44.51
CA TYR A 560 9.38 -6.17 44.04
C TYR A 560 9.69 -4.98 44.94
N LYS A 561 9.95 -3.84 44.32
CA LYS A 561 9.98 -2.54 44.97
C LYS A 561 8.58 -1.91 44.85
N ILE A 562 8.08 -1.33 45.94
CA ILE A 562 6.80 -0.63 46.01
C ILE A 562 7.09 0.83 46.27
N GLU A 563 6.50 1.68 45.45
CA GLU A 563 6.65 3.13 45.54
C GLU A 563 5.26 3.78 45.64
N VAL A 564 5.20 4.95 46.26
CA VAL A 564 3.97 5.73 46.45
C VAL A 564 4.16 7.19 46.09
N SER A 565 3.12 7.83 45.61
CA SER A 565 3.01 9.27 45.51
C SER A 565 1.66 9.76 46.00
N ASP A 566 1.58 11.03 46.37
CA ASP A 566 0.32 11.74 46.68
C ASP A 566 -0.38 12.25 45.40
N SER A 567 0.19 12.01 44.22
CA SER A 567 -0.36 12.38 42.91
C SER A 567 -0.05 11.33 41.84
N GLU A 568 -0.80 11.31 40.75
CA GLU A 568 -0.65 10.29 39.70
C GLU A 568 0.64 10.41 38.89
N SER A 569 1.09 11.66 38.66
CA SER A 569 2.23 12.02 37.80
C SER A 569 3.42 12.62 38.54
N GLY A 570 3.31 12.84 39.86
CA GLY A 570 4.38 13.41 40.67
C GLY A 570 5.45 12.41 41.11
N ASP A 571 6.39 12.86 41.93
CA ASP A 571 7.51 12.05 42.38
C ASP A 571 7.03 10.85 43.23
N PHE A 572 7.50 9.66 42.86
CA PHE A 572 7.26 8.42 43.58
C PHE A 572 8.38 8.15 44.58
N GLN A 573 8.01 7.88 45.84
CA GLN A 573 8.93 7.56 46.93
C GLN A 573 8.88 6.07 47.27
N GLU A 574 10.04 5.45 47.51
CA GLU A 574 10.11 4.04 47.90
C GLU A 574 9.52 3.81 49.29
N LEU A 575 8.53 2.92 49.38
CA LEU A 575 7.94 2.46 50.63
C LEU A 575 8.59 1.21 51.18
N ALA A 576 8.87 0.24 50.31
CA ALA A 576 9.33 -1.07 50.69
C ALA A 576 9.88 -1.88 49.51
N THR A 577 10.73 -2.83 49.84
CA THR A 577 11.14 -3.91 48.95
C THR A 577 10.71 -5.26 49.56
N VAL A 578 10.03 -6.11 48.79
CA VAL A 578 9.43 -7.38 49.25
C VAL A 578 9.70 -8.54 48.30
N LYS A 579 9.71 -9.77 48.82
CA LYS A 579 9.85 -11.01 48.00
C LYS A 579 8.51 -11.64 47.58
N GLY A 580 7.43 -11.33 48.30
CA GLY A 580 6.08 -11.81 48.01
C GLY A 580 5.34 -10.90 47.02
N SER A 581 4.22 -11.35 46.45
CA SER A 581 3.44 -10.57 45.48
C SER A 581 2.27 -9.78 46.11
N SER A 582 2.53 -9.19 47.29
CA SER A 582 1.57 -8.38 48.04
C SER A 582 2.28 -7.46 49.03
N TYR A 583 1.69 -6.29 49.29
CA TYR A 583 2.16 -5.32 50.27
C TYR A 583 0.98 -4.61 50.96
N SER A 584 1.07 -4.36 52.27
CA SER A 584 0.04 -3.63 53.04
C SER A 584 0.60 -2.32 53.59
N HIS A 585 0.29 -1.20 52.94
CA HIS A 585 0.55 0.14 53.45
C HIS A 585 -0.44 0.45 54.59
N LYS A 586 0.04 0.98 55.73
CA LYS A 586 -0.75 1.21 56.96
C LYS A 586 -0.41 2.58 57.56
N LYS A 587 -1.26 3.05 58.48
CA LYS A 587 -1.20 4.39 59.11
C LYS A 587 -1.44 5.54 58.10
N LEU A 588 -2.17 5.25 57.04
CA LEU A 588 -2.58 6.22 56.03
C LEU A 588 -3.68 7.15 56.55
N GLU A 589 -3.79 8.33 55.94
CA GLU A 589 -4.85 9.29 56.25
C GLU A 589 -6.17 8.89 55.58
N THR A 590 -7.24 8.80 56.37
CA THR A 590 -8.56 8.37 55.88
C THR A 590 -9.19 9.45 54.98
N GLY A 591 -9.48 9.09 53.72
CA GLY A 591 -10.02 9.98 52.69
C GLY A 591 -8.97 10.64 51.79
N LYS A 592 -7.66 10.41 52.02
CA LYS A 592 -6.61 10.85 51.10
C LYS A 592 -6.30 9.77 50.07
N THR A 593 -6.26 10.11 48.79
CA THR A 593 -5.86 9.18 47.71
C THR A 593 -4.35 9.02 47.68
N TYR A 594 -3.88 7.79 47.50
CA TYR A 594 -2.47 7.45 47.33
C TYR A 594 -2.29 6.67 46.03
N TYR A 595 -1.25 7.00 45.27
CA TYR A 595 -0.91 6.39 43.99
C TYR A 595 0.31 5.49 44.17
N TYR A 596 0.36 4.35 43.48
CA TYR A 596 1.37 3.32 43.69
C TYR A 596 1.95 2.80 42.39
N LYS A 597 3.25 2.52 42.40
CA LYS A 597 3.95 1.70 41.39
C LYS A 597 4.53 0.45 42.06
N VAL A 598 4.59 -0.64 41.30
CA VAL A 598 5.24 -1.89 41.70
C VAL A 598 6.24 -2.28 40.63
N THR A 599 7.52 -2.32 41.00
CA THR A 599 8.63 -2.61 40.09
C THR A 599 9.24 -3.96 40.43
N ALA A 600 9.06 -4.94 39.54
CA ALA A 600 9.74 -6.23 39.66
C ALA A 600 11.24 -6.04 39.35
N TYR A 601 12.09 -6.70 40.14
CA TYR A 601 13.53 -6.57 39.97
C TYR A 601 14.29 -7.89 40.13
N ARG A 602 15.43 -7.97 39.46
CA ARG A 602 16.51 -8.95 39.66
C ARG A 602 17.81 -8.27 39.26
N GLU A 603 18.83 -8.30 40.11
CA GLU A 603 20.15 -7.71 39.84
C GLU A 603 20.01 -6.25 39.34
N GLU A 604 20.44 -5.89 38.14
CA GLU A 604 20.25 -4.58 37.51
C GLU A 604 18.89 -4.40 36.79
N TYR A 605 18.22 -5.48 36.40
CA TYR A 605 17.00 -5.45 35.58
C TYR A 605 15.76 -5.03 36.37
N ARG A 606 14.95 -4.13 35.79
CA ARG A 606 13.70 -3.60 36.35
C ARG A 606 12.56 -3.74 35.33
N SER A 607 11.33 -3.86 35.83
CA SER A 607 10.11 -3.81 35.02
C SER A 607 8.98 -3.23 35.87
N GLU A 608 8.50 -2.06 35.48
CA GLU A 608 7.58 -1.22 36.27
C GLU A 608 6.12 -1.44 35.87
N SER A 609 5.21 -1.48 36.85
CA SER A 609 3.78 -1.53 36.61
C SER A 609 3.21 -0.22 36.04
N ASP A 610 1.96 -0.26 35.60
CA ASP A 610 1.14 0.95 35.53
C ASP A 610 0.90 1.51 36.94
N VAL A 611 0.54 2.79 37.01
CA VAL A 611 0.14 3.45 38.26
C VAL A 611 -1.25 2.97 38.65
N ILE A 612 -1.44 2.62 39.92
CA ILE A 612 -2.76 2.36 40.51
C ILE A 612 -2.99 3.24 41.72
N SER A 613 -4.24 3.58 42.03
CA SER A 613 -4.57 4.40 43.20
C SER A 613 -5.48 3.68 44.18
N GLY A 614 -5.48 4.15 45.43
CA GLY A 614 -6.45 3.75 46.44
C GLY A 614 -6.60 4.81 47.52
N THR A 615 -7.77 4.84 48.15
CA THR A 615 -8.14 5.82 49.16
C THR A 615 -8.56 5.07 50.43
N PRO A 616 -7.94 5.28 51.60
CA PRO A 616 -8.33 4.61 52.84
C PRO A 616 -9.70 5.13 53.29
N GLU A 617 -10.65 4.22 53.54
CA GLU A 617 -12.03 4.57 53.86
C GLU A 617 -12.52 3.86 55.13
N TYR A 618 -13.46 4.50 55.84
CA TYR A 618 -14.12 3.91 57.00
C TYR A 618 -14.94 2.69 56.59
N GLU A 619 -14.81 1.60 57.35
CA GLU A 619 -15.67 0.44 57.18
C GLU A 619 -17.14 0.84 57.42
N THR A 620 -18.06 0.39 56.55
CA THR A 620 -19.49 0.61 56.76
C THR A 620 -19.97 -0.15 58.00
N ILE A 621 -20.88 0.44 58.79
CA ILE A 621 -21.43 -0.20 59.99
C ILE A 621 -22.15 -1.49 59.58
N ALA A 622 -21.62 -2.64 59.97
CA ALA A 622 -22.16 -3.95 59.64
C ALA A 622 -22.94 -4.57 60.81
N GLY A 623 -23.92 -5.43 60.49
CA GLY A 623 -24.71 -6.16 61.49
C GLY A 623 -25.58 -5.26 62.37
N LEU A 624 -26.02 -4.11 61.83
CA LEU A 624 -27.01 -3.26 62.48
C LEU A 624 -28.32 -4.04 62.64
N LYS A 625 -28.88 -4.05 63.85
CA LYS A 625 -30.17 -4.67 64.16
C LYS A 625 -30.87 -3.97 65.31
N ALA A 626 -32.20 -4.00 65.31
CA ALA A 626 -33.04 -3.57 66.43
C ALA A 626 -33.83 -4.76 67.01
N THR A 627 -34.19 -4.72 68.29
CA THR A 627 -34.96 -5.77 68.95
C THR A 627 -35.79 -5.18 70.08
N GLY A 628 -37.11 -5.41 70.10
CA GLY A 628 -37.98 -5.06 71.23
C GLY A 628 -37.65 -5.96 72.42
N ILE A 629 -37.22 -5.35 73.53
CA ILE A 629 -36.81 -6.11 74.72
C ILE A 629 -37.87 -6.08 75.84
N SER A 630 -38.67 -5.02 75.90
CA SER A 630 -39.82 -4.85 76.81
C SER A 630 -41.00 -4.19 76.08
N THR A 631 -42.07 -3.86 76.81
CA THR A 631 -43.21 -3.08 76.30
C THR A 631 -42.86 -1.63 75.97
N SER A 632 -41.74 -1.10 76.48
CA SER A 632 -41.37 0.32 76.30
C SER A 632 -39.91 0.54 75.90
N GLU A 633 -39.18 -0.52 75.51
CA GLU A 633 -37.76 -0.44 75.16
C GLU A 633 -37.38 -1.27 73.92
N ILE A 634 -36.55 -0.68 73.06
CA ILE A 634 -35.91 -1.33 71.91
C ILE A 634 -34.39 -1.21 72.04
N LYS A 635 -33.69 -2.33 71.89
CA LYS A 635 -32.24 -2.38 71.83
C LYS A 635 -31.75 -2.40 70.39
N ILE A 636 -30.92 -1.44 70.02
CA ILE A 636 -30.24 -1.34 68.74
C ILE A 636 -28.76 -1.74 68.95
N SER A 637 -28.19 -2.53 68.04
CA SER A 637 -26.79 -3.01 68.14
C SER A 637 -26.15 -3.21 66.77
N TRP A 638 -24.83 -3.10 66.70
CA TRP A 638 -24.03 -3.18 65.46
C TRP A 638 -22.60 -3.67 65.74
N LYS A 639 -21.79 -3.88 64.70
CA LYS A 639 -20.34 -4.17 64.84
C LYS A 639 -19.53 -2.88 65.00
N ARG A 640 -18.41 -2.94 65.75
CA ARG A 640 -17.49 -1.81 65.92
C ARG A 640 -16.83 -1.44 64.58
N VAL A 641 -16.93 -0.18 64.19
CA VAL A 641 -16.16 0.41 63.08
C VAL A 641 -14.86 1.01 63.62
N ALA A 642 -13.74 0.77 62.93
CA ALA A 642 -12.45 1.36 63.27
C ALA A 642 -12.38 2.85 62.88
N GLY A 643 -11.74 3.68 63.72
CA GLY A 643 -11.65 5.14 63.51
C GLY A 643 -12.89 5.96 63.92
N VAL A 644 -13.96 5.32 64.39
CA VAL A 644 -15.16 5.98 64.94
C VAL A 644 -15.02 6.15 66.46
N GLU A 645 -15.33 7.35 66.97
CA GLU A 645 -15.26 7.66 68.41
C GLU A 645 -16.57 7.33 69.14
N LYS A 646 -17.71 7.70 68.53
CA LYS A 646 -19.07 7.47 69.04
C LYS A 646 -20.03 7.19 67.89
N TYR A 647 -21.19 6.64 68.19
CA TYR A 647 -22.26 6.41 67.23
C TYR A 647 -23.44 7.32 67.54
N GLN A 648 -24.05 7.87 66.50
CA GLN A 648 -25.32 8.58 66.56
C GLN A 648 -26.42 7.66 66.04
N ILE A 649 -27.56 7.64 66.73
CA ILE A 649 -28.71 6.79 66.44
C ILE A 649 -29.92 7.71 66.28
N LYS A 650 -30.65 7.62 65.17
CA LYS A 650 -31.84 8.43 64.92
C LYS A 650 -33.07 7.54 64.84
N ARG A 651 -34.13 7.88 65.59
CA ARG A 651 -35.43 7.19 65.58
C ARG A 651 -36.42 7.90 64.67
N TYR A 652 -37.22 7.13 63.94
CA TYR A 652 -38.32 7.60 63.11
C TYR A 652 -39.59 6.77 63.37
N SER A 653 -40.75 7.38 63.13
CA SER A 653 -42.08 6.78 63.33
C SER A 653 -42.62 6.01 62.11
N SER A 654 -41.94 6.07 60.96
CA SER A 654 -42.31 5.33 59.75
C SER A 654 -41.09 5.09 58.87
N LEU A 655 -41.17 4.11 57.95
CA LEU A 655 -40.11 3.83 56.98
C LEU A 655 -39.87 4.99 56.01
N ASN A 656 -40.93 5.69 55.59
CA ASN A 656 -40.82 6.84 54.69
C ASN A 656 -40.15 8.04 55.37
N ASN A 657 -40.41 8.22 56.67
CA ASN A 657 -39.80 9.28 57.48
C ASN A 657 -38.29 9.07 57.65
N ALA A 658 -37.81 7.81 57.64
CA ALA A 658 -36.40 7.48 57.81
C ALA A 658 -35.50 7.79 56.60
N LYS A 659 -36.04 8.44 55.56
CA LYS A 659 -35.30 8.93 54.38
C LYS A 659 -34.92 10.41 54.47
N ASP A 660 -35.44 11.15 55.45
CA ASP A 660 -35.19 12.58 55.64
C ASP A 660 -34.93 12.89 57.12
N ASP A 661 -33.78 13.51 57.39
CA ASP A 661 -33.34 13.90 58.72
C ASP A 661 -34.20 14.98 59.39
N SER A 662 -35.08 15.68 58.64
CA SER A 662 -36.09 16.57 59.22
C SER A 662 -37.12 15.83 60.08
N ASN A 663 -37.33 14.53 59.83
CA ASN A 663 -38.39 13.72 60.44
C ASN A 663 -37.95 12.92 61.68
N VAL A 664 -36.73 13.17 62.18
CA VAL A 664 -36.16 12.49 63.35
C VAL A 664 -37.00 12.77 64.59
N LYS A 665 -37.41 11.71 65.28
CA LYS A 665 -38.22 11.78 66.52
C LYS A 665 -37.40 11.64 67.80
N HIS A 666 -36.17 11.16 67.70
CA HIS A 666 -35.19 11.09 68.80
C HIS A 666 -33.79 10.89 68.24
N THR A 667 -32.79 11.47 68.91
CA THR A 667 -31.37 11.28 68.57
C THR A 667 -30.60 10.79 69.80
N GLY A 668 -30.22 9.52 69.79
CA GLY A 668 -29.31 8.91 70.76
C GLY A 668 -27.84 9.07 70.36
N ASN A 669 -26.93 9.08 71.33
CA ASN A 669 -25.49 8.95 71.10
C ASN A 669 -24.90 7.94 72.08
N THR A 670 -23.92 7.14 71.64
CA THR A 670 -23.24 6.14 72.50
C THR A 670 -21.83 5.85 72.01
N THR A 671 -20.89 5.56 72.92
CA THR A 671 -19.56 5.01 72.59
C THR A 671 -19.55 3.47 72.53
N LYS A 672 -20.64 2.83 72.98
CA LYS A 672 -20.83 1.37 72.95
C LYS A 672 -21.33 0.93 71.58
N ILE A 673 -21.16 -0.35 71.25
CA ILE A 673 -21.70 -0.98 70.02
C ILE A 673 -23.20 -1.33 70.11
N SER A 674 -23.90 -0.72 71.06
CA SER A 674 -25.35 -0.82 71.23
C SER A 674 -25.90 0.37 71.98
N TYR A 675 -27.18 0.64 71.75
CA TYR A 675 -27.99 1.68 72.37
C TYR A 675 -29.35 1.07 72.74
N THR A 676 -29.84 1.31 73.95
CA THR A 676 -31.24 1.03 74.30
C THR A 676 -31.99 2.35 74.20
N ASP A 677 -33.05 2.35 73.41
CA ASP A 677 -34.04 3.42 73.39
C ASP A 677 -35.22 3.01 74.26
N SER A 678 -35.65 3.90 75.15
CA SER A 678 -36.56 3.61 76.26
C SER A 678 -37.66 4.68 76.36
N GLY A 679 -38.78 4.35 76.99
CA GLY A 679 -39.95 5.25 77.05
C GLY A 679 -40.73 5.26 75.73
N LEU A 680 -40.77 4.11 75.06
CA LEU A 680 -41.54 3.87 73.83
C LEU A 680 -42.96 3.40 74.17
N GLU A 681 -43.88 3.59 73.23
CA GLU A 681 -45.26 3.09 73.34
C GLU A 681 -45.32 1.57 73.15
N GLU A 682 -46.30 0.91 73.78
CA GLU A 682 -46.53 -0.54 73.65
C GLU A 682 -46.98 -0.92 72.23
N ASP A 683 -46.65 -2.15 71.78
CA ASP A 683 -47.07 -2.71 70.48
C ASP A 683 -46.84 -1.75 69.28
N THR A 684 -45.76 -0.97 69.32
CA THR A 684 -45.48 0.11 68.37
C THR A 684 -44.18 -0.14 67.61
N LEU A 685 -44.24 0.01 66.28
CA LEU A 685 -43.12 -0.23 65.36
C LEU A 685 -42.30 1.06 65.17
N TYR A 686 -41.00 0.98 65.44
CA TYR A 686 -40.06 2.08 65.29
C TYR A 686 -38.92 1.74 64.33
N TYR A 687 -38.36 2.77 63.69
CA TYR A 687 -37.29 2.67 62.69
C TYR A 687 -36.05 3.43 63.18
N TYR A 688 -34.86 2.87 62.95
CA TYR A 688 -33.59 3.38 63.48
C TYR A 688 -32.49 3.40 62.42
N THR A 689 -31.88 4.56 62.20
CA THR A 689 -30.62 4.68 61.45
C THR A 689 -29.45 4.92 62.41
N VAL A 690 -28.24 4.51 62.01
CA VAL A 690 -27.01 4.67 62.80
C VAL A 690 -25.88 5.17 61.91
N CYS A 691 -25.11 6.14 62.38
CA CYS A 691 -23.82 6.52 61.79
C CYS A 691 -22.73 6.60 62.86
N GLY A 692 -21.48 6.43 62.44
CA GLY A 692 -20.32 6.68 63.28
C GLY A 692 -19.96 8.16 63.20
N ILE A 693 -19.57 8.76 64.31
CA ILE A 693 -19.03 10.11 64.37
C ILE A 693 -17.51 10.00 64.59
N ARG A 694 -16.77 10.66 63.70
CA ARG A 694 -15.31 10.74 63.67
C ARG A 694 -14.79 11.74 64.72
N LYS A 695 -13.49 11.71 64.97
CA LYS A 695 -12.78 12.65 65.86
C LYS A 695 -12.85 14.11 65.42
N ASP A 696 -12.93 14.36 64.11
CA ASP A 696 -13.15 15.69 63.53
C ASP A 696 -14.64 16.07 63.45
N GLY A 697 -15.52 15.32 64.13
CA GLY A 697 -16.96 15.57 64.20
C GLY A 697 -17.77 15.14 62.98
N LYS A 698 -17.13 14.76 61.85
CA LYS A 698 -17.83 14.33 60.64
C LYS A 698 -18.48 12.95 60.82
N ALA A 699 -19.63 12.73 60.19
CA ALA A 699 -20.29 11.42 60.19
C ALA A 699 -19.69 10.48 59.14
N THR A 700 -19.69 9.17 59.42
CA THR A 700 -19.57 8.11 58.40
C THR A 700 -20.86 8.00 57.61
N LYS A 701 -20.86 7.18 56.55
CA LYS A 701 -22.09 6.73 55.89
C LYS A 701 -23.12 6.24 56.93
N VAL A 702 -24.36 6.73 56.80
CA VAL A 702 -25.51 6.31 57.60
C VAL A 702 -25.95 4.91 57.16
N VAL A 703 -26.31 4.05 58.11
CA VAL A 703 -26.78 2.69 57.87
C VAL A 703 -28.14 2.47 58.53
N GLY A 704 -28.99 1.67 57.89
CA GLY A 704 -30.40 1.49 58.21
C GLY A 704 -31.31 2.19 57.19
N PRO A 705 -32.61 2.35 57.50
CA PRO A 705 -33.24 2.04 58.77
C PRO A 705 -33.38 0.53 59.04
N VAL A 706 -33.13 0.12 60.28
CA VAL A 706 -33.63 -1.15 60.83
C VAL A 706 -34.85 -0.88 61.69
N SER A 707 -35.77 -1.85 61.80
CA SER A 707 -36.99 -1.67 62.60
C SER A 707 -37.15 -2.72 63.69
N ALA A 708 -37.84 -2.35 64.77
CA ALA A 708 -38.34 -3.29 65.77
C ALA A 708 -39.64 -2.76 66.37
N ARG A 709 -40.47 -3.70 66.84
CA ARG A 709 -41.70 -3.42 67.58
C ARG A 709 -41.43 -3.62 69.07
N THR A 710 -41.97 -2.76 69.93
CA THR A 710 -42.04 -3.03 71.37
C THR A 710 -42.90 -4.26 71.65
N LYS A 711 -42.63 -4.97 72.74
CA LYS A 711 -43.44 -6.15 73.09
C LYS A 711 -44.85 -5.74 73.51
N LYS A 712 -45.76 -6.70 73.52
CA LYS A 712 -47.07 -6.57 74.15
C LYS A 712 -47.03 -7.08 75.59
N SER A 713 -47.83 -6.50 76.46
CA SER A 713 -47.94 -6.88 77.89
C SER A 713 -48.43 -8.32 78.12
N SER A 714 -49.00 -8.97 77.11
CA SER A 714 -49.39 -10.39 77.12
C SER A 714 -48.20 -11.36 76.97
N ASP A 715 -47.04 -10.92 76.51
CA ASP A 715 -46.01 -11.82 76.01
C ASP A 715 -44.90 -12.05 77.04
N SER A 716 -45.05 -13.15 77.80
CA SER A 716 -43.96 -13.80 78.54
C SER A 716 -44.03 -15.31 78.37
N PRO A 717 -42.87 -16.01 78.39
CA PRO A 717 -42.62 -17.06 77.40
C PRO A 717 -43.26 -18.41 77.75
N GLY A 718 -44.14 -18.87 76.85
CA GLY A 718 -44.67 -20.23 76.80
C GLY A 718 -44.31 -20.90 75.47
N ASP A 719 -43.89 -22.16 75.54
CA ASP A 719 -43.51 -23.01 74.41
C ASP A 719 -44.65 -23.29 73.42
N SER A 720 -44.37 -23.30 72.11
CA SER A 720 -44.80 -24.35 71.17
C SER A 720 -44.55 -24.02 69.69
N GLY A 721 -44.32 -25.08 68.90
CA GLY A 721 -44.98 -25.29 67.61
C GLY A 721 -44.53 -24.43 66.42
N GLY A 722 -43.80 -25.04 65.47
CA GLY A 722 -43.42 -24.37 64.23
C GLY A 722 -44.61 -24.08 63.29
N SER A 723 -44.58 -22.90 62.66
CA SER A 723 -45.34 -22.58 61.44
C SER A 723 -44.36 -22.39 60.28
N GLY A 724 -44.69 -22.89 59.08
CA GLY A 724 -43.83 -22.80 57.89
C GLY A 724 -43.65 -21.37 57.40
N GLY A 725 -42.64 -20.67 57.93
CA GLY A 725 -42.35 -19.29 57.58
C GLY A 725 -41.84 -19.13 56.14
N ALA A 726 -42.37 -18.13 55.45
CA ALA A 726 -41.85 -17.70 54.16
C ALA A 726 -40.42 -17.16 54.30
N ALA A 727 -39.62 -17.34 53.24
CA ALA A 727 -38.18 -17.09 53.24
C ALA A 727 -37.83 -16.05 52.17
N TYR A 728 -36.86 -15.17 52.47
CA TYR A 728 -36.31 -14.24 51.49
C TYR A 728 -35.13 -14.87 50.74
N GLY A 729 -35.03 -14.61 49.45
CA GLY A 729 -33.99 -15.17 48.59
C GLY A 729 -33.43 -14.18 47.59
N ILE A 730 -32.47 -14.66 46.83
CA ILE A 730 -31.91 -14.01 45.65
C ILE A 730 -31.63 -15.06 44.57
N ASP A 731 -31.57 -14.64 43.32
CA ASP A 731 -30.93 -15.43 42.28
C ASP A 731 -29.68 -14.73 41.72
N VAL A 732 -28.66 -15.54 41.41
CA VAL A 732 -27.33 -15.04 41.02
C VAL A 732 -26.65 -15.92 39.99
N ALA A 733 -25.83 -15.28 39.17
CA ALA A 733 -24.97 -15.88 38.17
C ALA A 733 -23.54 -15.32 38.31
N GLN A 734 -22.66 -15.60 37.34
CA GLN A 734 -21.33 -14.98 37.28
C GLN A 734 -21.32 -13.45 37.28
N TYR A 735 -22.42 -12.79 36.89
CA TYR A 735 -22.50 -11.33 36.76
C TYR A 735 -22.36 -10.59 38.10
N GLN A 736 -22.78 -11.19 39.20
CA GLN A 736 -22.61 -10.64 40.55
C GLN A 736 -21.18 -10.80 41.11
N GLY A 737 -20.26 -11.38 40.32
CA GLY A 737 -18.85 -11.48 40.67
C GLY A 737 -18.61 -12.22 41.99
N THR A 738 -17.66 -11.71 42.79
CA THR A 738 -17.23 -12.35 44.04
C THR A 738 -18.11 -11.93 45.22
N ILE A 739 -19.20 -12.68 45.43
CA ILE A 739 -20.17 -12.43 46.50
C ILE A 739 -19.57 -12.72 47.90
N ASP A 740 -19.80 -11.82 48.87
CA ASP A 740 -19.65 -12.11 50.31
C ASP A 740 -20.95 -12.70 50.86
N TRP A 741 -21.02 -14.03 50.81
CA TRP A 741 -22.16 -14.80 51.28
C TRP A 741 -22.47 -14.64 52.78
N LYS A 742 -21.49 -14.26 53.60
CA LYS A 742 -21.71 -13.98 55.02
C LYS A 742 -22.37 -12.62 55.19
N ALA A 743 -22.02 -11.62 54.39
CA ALA A 743 -22.77 -10.37 54.34
C ALA A 743 -24.22 -10.62 53.85
N VAL A 744 -24.41 -11.39 52.77
CA VAL A 744 -25.73 -11.77 52.24
C VAL A 744 -26.62 -12.42 53.29
N LYS A 745 -26.11 -13.41 54.06
CA LYS A 745 -26.90 -14.02 55.15
C LYS A 745 -27.23 -13.03 56.27
N ASN A 746 -26.31 -12.13 56.60
CA ASN A 746 -26.54 -11.11 57.63
C ASN A 746 -27.55 -10.03 57.20
N ASP A 747 -27.80 -9.88 55.89
CA ASP A 747 -28.80 -8.97 55.31
C ASP A 747 -30.21 -9.57 55.25
N GLY A 748 -30.39 -10.78 55.79
CA GLY A 748 -31.69 -11.45 55.89
C GLY A 748 -32.02 -12.44 54.78
N ILE A 749 -31.08 -12.72 53.86
CA ILE A 749 -31.29 -13.69 52.78
C ILE A 749 -31.19 -15.13 53.32
N ASP A 750 -32.25 -15.92 53.12
CA ASP A 750 -32.37 -17.29 53.60
C ASP A 750 -31.95 -18.35 52.58
N PHE A 751 -32.15 -18.06 51.29
CA PHE A 751 -31.77 -18.96 50.21
C PHE A 751 -31.20 -18.23 48.99
N ALA A 752 -30.55 -18.97 48.10
CA ALA A 752 -30.15 -18.47 46.81
C ALA A 752 -30.37 -19.51 45.69
N MET A 753 -30.86 -19.04 44.54
CA MET A 753 -30.97 -19.82 43.31
C MET A 753 -29.74 -19.51 42.44
N LEU A 754 -28.87 -20.49 42.25
CA LEU A 754 -27.59 -20.28 41.54
C LEU A 754 -27.68 -20.74 40.08
N ARG A 755 -27.30 -19.91 39.12
CA ARG A 755 -27.14 -20.37 37.74
C ARG A 755 -26.03 -21.42 37.68
N ILE A 756 -26.33 -22.61 37.17
CA ILE A 756 -25.38 -23.73 37.17
C ILE A 756 -24.61 -23.89 35.86
N LEU A 757 -25.28 -23.71 34.72
CA LEU A 757 -24.70 -23.87 33.38
C LEU A 757 -25.07 -22.68 32.48
N VAL A 758 -24.12 -22.20 31.69
CA VAL A 758 -24.34 -21.19 30.63
C VAL A 758 -24.67 -21.85 29.28
N ARG A 759 -25.11 -21.06 28.28
CA ARG A 759 -25.70 -21.52 27.01
C ARG A 759 -24.99 -22.70 26.33
N ASN A 760 -23.66 -22.71 26.31
CA ASN A 760 -22.85 -23.76 25.66
C ASN A 760 -22.63 -25.04 26.51
N GLY A 761 -23.44 -25.27 27.55
CA GLY A 761 -23.30 -26.41 28.48
C GLY A 761 -22.14 -26.28 29.48
N SER A 762 -21.31 -25.23 29.39
CA SER A 762 -20.25 -25.00 30.37
C SER A 762 -20.82 -24.56 31.72
N LYS A 763 -20.17 -24.98 32.80
CA LYS A 763 -20.51 -24.57 34.16
C LYS A 763 -20.33 -23.05 34.33
N ASP A 764 -21.28 -22.39 34.96
CA ASP A 764 -21.18 -20.95 35.28
C ASP A 764 -19.93 -20.71 36.14
N SER A 765 -19.13 -19.70 35.77
CA SER A 765 -17.79 -19.51 36.33
C SER A 765 -17.78 -19.27 37.84
N GLN A 766 -18.88 -18.80 38.42
CA GLN A 766 -19.02 -18.58 39.86
C GLN A 766 -19.79 -19.69 40.59
N PHE A 767 -20.39 -20.66 39.88
CA PHE A 767 -21.24 -21.71 40.48
C PHE A 767 -20.55 -22.46 41.62
N GLU A 768 -19.31 -22.93 41.40
CA GLU A 768 -18.56 -23.71 42.39
C GLU A 768 -18.36 -22.93 43.69
N ARG A 769 -17.86 -21.71 43.58
CA ARG A 769 -17.62 -20.82 44.71
C ARG A 769 -18.93 -20.44 45.41
N ASN A 770 -19.97 -20.12 44.65
CA ASN A 770 -21.24 -19.68 45.20
C ASN A 770 -21.95 -20.82 45.93
N TYR A 771 -21.99 -22.03 45.36
CA TYR A 771 -22.54 -23.21 46.01
C TYR A 771 -21.81 -23.51 47.34
N GLU A 772 -20.48 -23.47 47.37
CA GLU A 772 -19.72 -23.71 48.60
C GLU A 772 -19.95 -22.60 49.64
N LYS A 773 -19.81 -21.34 49.25
CA LYS A 773 -19.78 -20.21 50.18
C LYS A 773 -21.15 -19.74 50.65
N ALA A 774 -22.21 -19.91 49.85
CA ALA A 774 -23.59 -19.72 50.31
C ALA A 774 -23.90 -20.67 51.48
N ARG A 775 -23.57 -21.97 51.30
CA ARG A 775 -23.81 -22.99 52.33
C ARG A 775 -22.92 -22.81 53.56
N GLU A 776 -21.65 -22.46 53.39
CA GLU A 776 -20.76 -22.11 54.51
C GLU A 776 -21.29 -20.92 55.33
N ALA A 777 -21.98 -19.98 54.69
CA ALA A 777 -22.62 -18.85 55.35
C ALA A 777 -24.00 -19.16 55.97
N GLY A 778 -24.58 -20.35 55.72
CA GLY A 778 -25.93 -20.71 56.17
C GLY A 778 -27.06 -20.16 55.27
N VAL A 779 -26.76 -19.82 54.02
CA VAL A 779 -27.75 -19.60 52.95
C VAL A 779 -28.06 -20.94 52.30
N LYS A 780 -29.34 -21.30 52.23
CA LYS A 780 -29.82 -22.53 51.57
C LYS A 780 -29.66 -22.41 50.05
N VAL A 781 -29.36 -23.50 49.34
CA VAL A 781 -29.03 -23.42 47.89
C VAL A 781 -29.98 -24.25 47.03
N GLY A 782 -30.51 -23.61 45.99
CA GLY A 782 -31.11 -24.21 44.80
C GLY A 782 -30.34 -23.79 43.55
N VAL A 783 -30.75 -24.25 42.37
CA VAL A 783 -30.06 -23.91 41.11
C VAL A 783 -31.05 -23.64 39.99
N TYR A 784 -30.63 -22.90 38.96
CA TYR A 784 -31.44 -22.68 37.76
C TYR A 784 -30.67 -22.84 36.45
N ARG A 785 -31.41 -23.17 35.39
CA ARG A 785 -30.95 -23.26 34.02
C ARG A 785 -31.88 -22.45 33.11
N TYR A 786 -31.37 -21.31 32.64
CA TYR A 786 -31.93 -20.57 31.51
C TYR A 786 -31.90 -21.46 30.27
N SER A 787 -33.07 -21.84 29.75
CA SER A 787 -33.19 -22.86 28.71
C SER A 787 -33.03 -22.29 27.31
N TYR A 788 -32.26 -23.02 26.48
CA TYR A 788 -32.20 -22.79 25.04
C TYR A 788 -32.74 -23.98 24.24
N ALA A 789 -33.29 -25.00 24.89
CA ALA A 789 -33.86 -26.17 24.25
C ALA A 789 -34.95 -25.78 23.25
N GLN A 790 -34.91 -26.39 22.05
CA GLN A 790 -35.91 -26.16 20.99
C GLN A 790 -36.85 -27.37 20.79
N SER A 791 -36.69 -28.42 21.61
CA SER A 791 -37.45 -29.67 21.51
C SER A 791 -37.53 -30.38 22.86
N VAL A 792 -38.43 -31.36 22.96
CA VAL A 792 -38.59 -32.20 24.17
C VAL A 792 -37.29 -32.94 24.53
N SER A 793 -36.60 -33.52 23.54
CA SER A 793 -35.29 -34.17 23.77
C SER A 793 -34.25 -33.16 24.27
N GLY A 794 -34.17 -31.98 23.66
CA GLY A 794 -33.23 -30.94 24.09
C GLY A 794 -33.47 -30.50 25.54
N ALA A 795 -34.73 -30.45 25.98
CA ALA A 795 -35.07 -30.14 27.37
C ALA A 795 -34.68 -31.30 28.33
N GLU A 796 -34.83 -32.55 27.92
CA GLU A 796 -34.27 -33.67 28.69
C GLU A 796 -32.74 -33.63 28.77
N ASP A 797 -32.07 -33.23 27.69
CA ASP A 797 -30.61 -33.16 27.62
C ASP A 797 -30.06 -32.03 28.49
N GLU A 798 -30.65 -30.83 28.46
CA GLU A 798 -30.32 -29.75 29.42
C GLU A 798 -30.55 -30.20 30.88
N ALA A 799 -31.61 -30.97 31.16
CA ALA A 799 -31.84 -31.52 32.51
C ALA A 799 -30.76 -32.53 32.91
N ARG A 800 -30.34 -33.41 31.99
CA ARG A 800 -29.24 -34.38 32.19
C ARG A 800 -27.92 -33.66 32.44
N GLU A 801 -27.61 -32.61 31.68
CA GLU A 801 -26.42 -31.77 31.88
C GLU A 801 -26.41 -31.13 33.27
N VAL A 802 -27.54 -30.56 33.72
CA VAL A 802 -27.67 -29.94 35.06
C VAL A 802 -27.48 -30.97 36.17
N VAL A 803 -28.09 -32.15 36.07
CA VAL A 803 -27.92 -33.25 37.04
C VAL A 803 -26.46 -33.72 37.08
N ASN A 804 -25.82 -33.86 35.93
CA ASN A 804 -24.40 -34.24 35.84
C ASN A 804 -23.49 -33.15 36.42
N ALA A 805 -23.78 -31.87 36.18
CA ALA A 805 -23.00 -30.74 36.69
C ALA A 805 -23.11 -30.58 38.23
N LEU A 806 -24.25 -30.98 38.81
CA LEU A 806 -24.44 -31.10 40.26
C LEU A 806 -23.61 -32.25 40.85
N ASN A 807 -23.39 -33.34 40.10
CA ASN A 807 -22.59 -34.49 40.53
C ASN A 807 -22.97 -35.01 41.94
N GLY A 808 -24.27 -35.24 42.16
CA GLY A 808 -24.81 -35.75 43.43
C GLY A 808 -24.84 -34.74 44.60
N ARG A 809 -24.51 -33.47 44.38
CA ARG A 809 -24.60 -32.42 45.41
C ARG A 809 -26.02 -32.26 45.94
N LYS A 810 -26.19 -32.33 47.25
CA LYS A 810 -27.47 -32.05 47.92
C LYS A 810 -27.87 -30.59 47.70
N LEU A 811 -29.09 -30.35 47.23
CA LEU A 811 -29.72 -29.03 47.25
C LEU A 811 -30.68 -28.91 48.44
N ASP A 812 -30.89 -27.67 48.90
CA ASP A 812 -31.88 -27.31 49.93
C ASP A 812 -33.12 -26.63 49.31
N TYR A 813 -33.04 -26.26 48.03
CA TYR A 813 -34.07 -25.65 47.19
C TYR A 813 -34.08 -26.34 45.80
N PRO A 814 -35.13 -26.18 44.97
CA PRO A 814 -35.29 -26.94 43.73
C PRO A 814 -34.25 -26.61 42.65
N ILE A 815 -34.26 -27.44 41.60
CA ILE A 815 -33.73 -27.13 40.28
C ILE A 815 -34.84 -26.41 39.51
N ALA A 816 -34.58 -25.17 39.09
CA ALA A 816 -35.45 -24.40 38.23
C ALA A 816 -35.11 -24.61 36.75
N LEU A 817 -36.14 -24.90 35.94
CA LEU A 817 -36.09 -24.67 34.50
C LEU A 817 -36.64 -23.27 34.24
N ASP A 818 -35.84 -22.44 33.61
CA ASP A 818 -36.14 -21.05 33.31
C ASP A 818 -36.51 -20.92 31.81
N MET A 819 -37.77 -20.56 31.58
CA MET A 819 -38.44 -20.53 30.28
C MET A 819 -38.86 -19.10 29.93
N GLU A 820 -37.96 -18.33 29.34
CA GLU A 820 -38.27 -16.99 28.81
C GLU A 820 -37.55 -16.58 27.52
N ASP A 821 -36.80 -17.48 26.88
CA ASP A 821 -36.00 -17.15 25.68
C ASP A 821 -36.85 -16.94 24.41
N SER A 822 -36.64 -15.80 23.75
CA SER A 822 -37.42 -15.40 22.58
C SER A 822 -37.25 -16.32 21.36
N SER A 823 -36.15 -17.09 21.26
CA SER A 823 -35.98 -18.08 20.19
C SER A 823 -37.09 -19.14 20.21
N GLN A 824 -37.58 -19.51 21.40
CA GLN A 824 -38.64 -20.51 21.58
C GLN A 824 -40.05 -19.96 21.28
N HIS A 825 -40.22 -18.69 20.90
CA HIS A 825 -41.54 -18.11 20.61
C HIS A 825 -42.31 -18.85 19.52
N HIS A 826 -41.61 -19.43 18.53
CA HIS A 826 -42.21 -20.20 17.43
C HIS A 826 -42.71 -21.60 17.86
N ILE A 827 -42.26 -22.11 19.01
CA ILE A 827 -42.64 -23.43 19.53
C ILE A 827 -44.06 -23.37 20.11
N SER A 828 -44.92 -24.34 19.79
CA SER A 828 -46.30 -24.35 20.31
C SER A 828 -46.35 -24.38 21.84
N SER A 829 -47.37 -23.77 22.44
CA SER A 829 -47.55 -23.72 23.90
C SER A 829 -47.69 -25.10 24.54
N SER A 830 -48.30 -26.05 23.83
CA SER A 830 -48.39 -27.45 24.25
C SER A 830 -47.04 -28.15 24.19
N THR A 831 -46.25 -27.94 23.13
CA THR A 831 -44.87 -28.48 23.02
C THR A 831 -43.96 -27.93 24.13
N LYS A 832 -44.10 -26.65 24.51
CA LYS A 832 -43.39 -26.10 25.68
C LYS A 832 -43.80 -26.80 26.98
N ALA A 833 -45.08 -27.15 27.15
CA ALA A 833 -45.52 -27.92 28.30
C ALA A 833 -44.92 -29.36 28.31
N ASP A 834 -44.79 -30.00 27.14
CA ASP A 834 -44.08 -31.30 27.01
C ASP A 834 -42.59 -31.19 27.38
N MET A 835 -41.90 -30.14 26.92
CA MET A 835 -40.51 -29.86 27.29
C MET A 835 -40.34 -29.70 28.81
N ILE A 836 -41.22 -28.93 29.46
CA ILE A 836 -41.21 -28.71 30.91
C ILE A 836 -41.46 -30.01 31.67
N LEU A 837 -42.42 -30.84 31.22
CA LEU A 837 -42.71 -32.15 31.82
C LEU A 837 -41.53 -33.13 31.68
N ALA A 838 -40.85 -33.11 30.54
CA ALA A 838 -39.69 -33.97 30.28
C ALA A 838 -38.47 -33.56 31.13
N TYR A 839 -38.16 -32.27 31.19
CA TYR A 839 -37.12 -31.73 32.08
C TYR A 839 -37.42 -32.08 33.55
N LYS A 840 -38.65 -31.83 34.01
CA LYS A 840 -39.13 -32.18 35.35
C LYS A 840 -38.93 -33.66 35.67
N LYS A 841 -39.30 -34.55 34.73
CA LYS A 841 -39.14 -36.00 34.88
C LYS A 841 -37.68 -36.38 35.10
N VAL A 842 -36.74 -35.81 34.36
CA VAL A 842 -35.30 -36.09 34.55
C VAL A 842 -34.82 -35.60 35.92
N VAL A 843 -35.16 -34.36 36.29
CA VAL A 843 -34.79 -33.75 37.59
C VAL A 843 -35.29 -34.57 38.79
N GLU A 844 -36.56 -34.97 38.77
CA GLU A 844 -37.15 -35.75 39.87
C GLU A 844 -36.65 -37.20 39.89
N SER A 845 -36.38 -37.79 38.73
CA SER A 845 -35.76 -39.14 38.65
C SER A 845 -34.34 -39.16 39.22
N ALA A 846 -33.64 -38.03 39.15
CA ALA A 846 -32.33 -37.83 39.80
C ALA A 846 -32.45 -37.49 41.31
N GLY A 847 -33.64 -37.47 41.89
CA GLY A 847 -33.90 -37.23 43.31
C GLY A 847 -34.02 -35.77 43.73
N TYR A 848 -33.97 -34.82 42.79
CA TYR A 848 -34.10 -33.39 43.07
C TYR A 848 -35.56 -32.90 43.01
N LYS A 849 -35.84 -31.75 43.63
CA LYS A 849 -37.13 -31.06 43.46
C LYS A 849 -37.08 -30.18 42.22
N PHE A 850 -38.20 -30.07 41.50
CA PHE A 850 -38.35 -29.23 40.32
C PHE A 850 -39.21 -27.99 40.60
N ILE A 851 -38.89 -26.87 39.95
CA ILE A 851 -39.74 -25.67 39.87
C ILE A 851 -39.66 -25.08 38.44
N LEU A 852 -40.77 -24.51 37.94
CA LEU A 852 -40.78 -23.78 36.67
C LEU A 852 -40.57 -22.28 36.95
N TYR A 853 -39.55 -21.67 36.35
CA TYR A 853 -39.38 -20.23 36.31
C TYR A 853 -39.89 -19.65 34.98
N ALA A 854 -40.69 -18.60 35.07
CA ALA A 854 -41.18 -17.83 33.94
C ALA A 854 -41.82 -16.50 34.40
N ASN A 855 -41.82 -15.49 33.53
CA ASN A 855 -42.57 -14.25 33.73
C ASN A 855 -44.07 -14.40 33.38
N THR A 856 -44.87 -13.37 33.68
CA THR A 856 -46.33 -13.41 33.47
C THR A 856 -46.79 -13.53 32.02
N ASP A 857 -46.04 -13.06 31.02
CA ASP A 857 -46.44 -13.28 29.61
C ASP A 857 -46.32 -14.77 29.28
N TRP A 858 -45.22 -15.38 29.72
CA TRP A 858 -44.96 -16.78 29.43
C TRP A 858 -45.97 -17.74 30.06
N LEU A 859 -46.31 -17.53 31.32
CA LEU A 859 -47.32 -18.33 32.04
C LEU A 859 -48.75 -18.12 31.54
N ASN A 860 -49.09 -16.95 30.99
CA ASN A 860 -50.44 -16.68 30.50
C ASN A 860 -50.62 -17.03 29.02
N ASN A 861 -49.59 -16.78 28.20
CA ASN A 861 -49.73 -16.68 26.74
C ASN A 861 -48.79 -17.63 25.95
N ARG A 862 -47.72 -18.17 26.56
CA ARG A 862 -46.68 -18.93 25.82
C ARG A 862 -46.59 -20.41 26.16
N ILE A 863 -47.04 -20.81 27.34
CA ILE A 863 -47.00 -22.19 27.86
C ILE A 863 -48.44 -22.67 28.09
N ASP A 864 -48.75 -23.92 27.72
CA ASP A 864 -50.04 -24.53 28.06
C ASP A 864 -50.06 -24.94 29.54
N MET A 865 -50.33 -23.95 30.40
CA MET A 865 -50.40 -24.13 31.85
C MET A 865 -51.54 -25.05 32.29
N SER A 866 -52.56 -25.32 31.46
CA SER A 866 -53.64 -26.24 31.81
C SER A 866 -53.10 -27.65 32.12
N ARG A 867 -52.05 -28.06 31.40
CA ARG A 867 -51.32 -29.33 31.56
C ARG A 867 -50.36 -29.33 32.75
N LEU A 868 -50.08 -28.16 33.34
CA LEU A 868 -49.08 -27.94 34.41
C LEU A 868 -49.71 -27.51 35.74
N SER A 869 -51.02 -27.75 35.92
CA SER A 869 -51.81 -27.33 37.10
C SER A 869 -51.25 -27.76 38.47
N ASN A 870 -50.44 -28.82 38.50
CA ASN A 870 -49.79 -29.36 39.70
C ASN A 870 -48.28 -29.06 39.80
N ILE A 871 -47.75 -28.17 38.97
CA ILE A 871 -46.34 -27.77 39.02
C ILE A 871 -46.10 -26.71 40.10
N ASP A 872 -44.90 -26.69 40.67
CA ASP A 872 -44.43 -25.57 41.47
C ASP A 872 -43.89 -24.49 40.52
N ILE A 873 -44.22 -23.23 40.78
CA ILE A 873 -43.85 -22.07 39.97
C ILE A 873 -43.00 -21.09 40.79
N TRP A 874 -41.93 -20.61 40.16
CA TRP A 874 -41.16 -19.43 40.54
C TRP A 874 -41.47 -18.32 39.54
N ILE A 875 -42.36 -17.41 39.89
CA ILE A 875 -42.83 -16.40 38.93
C ILE A 875 -41.94 -15.15 38.95
N ALA A 876 -41.57 -14.63 37.78
CA ALA A 876 -40.97 -13.30 37.66
C ALA A 876 -42.05 -12.23 37.50
N ARG A 877 -42.19 -11.33 38.49
CA ARG A 877 -43.13 -10.20 38.41
C ARG A 877 -42.83 -9.09 39.41
N TRP A 878 -42.28 -7.98 38.93
CA TRP A 878 -41.86 -6.88 39.80
C TRP A 878 -43.04 -6.07 40.36
N ARG A 879 -43.39 -6.30 41.62
CA ARG A 879 -44.47 -5.61 42.36
C ARG A 879 -44.12 -5.51 43.84
N ASN A 880 -44.76 -4.57 44.54
CA ASN A 880 -44.65 -4.49 46.00
C ASN A 880 -45.14 -5.80 46.66
N LEU A 881 -44.36 -6.34 47.61
CA LEU A 881 -44.66 -7.56 48.38
C LEU A 881 -46.10 -7.57 48.94
N SER A 882 -46.63 -6.41 49.35
CA SER A 882 -48.01 -6.29 49.89
C SER A 882 -49.12 -6.60 48.87
N LEU A 883 -48.82 -6.61 47.57
CA LEU A 883 -49.75 -6.96 46.50
C LEU A 883 -49.67 -8.45 46.11
N GLY A 884 -48.64 -9.16 46.59
CA GLY A 884 -48.32 -10.52 46.18
C GLY A 884 -47.94 -10.65 44.70
N HIS A 885 -47.60 -11.88 44.30
CA HIS A 885 -47.30 -12.23 42.91
C HIS A 885 -48.48 -11.95 41.95
N GLY A 886 -49.72 -12.05 42.44
CA GLY A 886 -50.95 -11.69 41.70
C GLY A 886 -51.20 -12.48 40.42
N TYR A 887 -50.61 -13.67 40.28
CA TYR A 887 -50.91 -14.62 39.21
C TYR A 887 -52.01 -15.57 39.66
N THR A 888 -53.00 -15.77 38.81
CA THR A 888 -54.24 -16.52 39.12
C THR A 888 -54.48 -17.68 38.14
N GLY A 889 -53.49 -18.00 37.30
CA GLY A 889 -53.54 -19.14 36.38
C GLY A 889 -53.17 -20.47 37.05
N PRO A 890 -53.14 -21.57 36.28
CA PRO A 890 -52.85 -22.90 36.81
C PRO A 890 -51.42 -23.05 37.36
N GLY A 891 -51.23 -24.02 38.27
CA GLY A 891 -49.96 -24.25 38.96
C GLY A 891 -49.88 -23.55 40.31
N ARG A 892 -48.86 -23.87 41.11
CA ARG A 892 -48.70 -23.34 42.47
C ARG A 892 -47.51 -22.41 42.56
N VAL A 893 -47.75 -21.11 42.66
CA VAL A 893 -46.70 -20.13 42.92
C VAL A 893 -46.16 -20.35 44.33
N ASN A 894 -44.98 -20.97 44.40
CA ASN A 894 -44.28 -21.27 45.64
C ASN A 894 -43.05 -20.40 45.82
N MET A 895 -42.55 -19.78 44.74
CA MET A 895 -41.49 -18.78 44.78
C MET A 895 -41.87 -17.59 43.87
N TRP A 896 -41.37 -16.40 44.16
CA TRP A 896 -41.70 -15.19 43.42
C TRP A 896 -40.50 -14.24 43.40
N GLN A 897 -39.97 -13.96 42.21
CA GLN A 897 -39.01 -12.88 41.98
C GLN A 897 -39.78 -11.55 41.90
N TYR A 898 -39.61 -10.70 42.91
CA TYR A 898 -40.42 -9.50 43.13
C TYR A 898 -39.68 -8.18 42.84
N SER A 899 -38.36 -8.22 42.63
CA SER A 899 -37.54 -7.08 42.20
C SER A 899 -36.32 -7.57 41.39
N ASP A 900 -35.95 -6.85 40.33
CA ASP A 900 -34.72 -6.96 39.51
C ASP A 900 -33.58 -6.03 40.00
N SER A 901 -33.87 -5.26 41.04
CA SER A 901 -33.19 -4.01 41.37
C SER A 901 -32.82 -3.93 42.85
N GLY A 902 -32.78 -5.09 43.50
CA GLY A 902 -32.33 -5.26 44.87
C GLY A 902 -30.88 -4.83 45.08
N ARG A 903 -30.59 -4.44 46.31
CA ARG A 903 -29.25 -4.10 46.80
C ARG A 903 -29.03 -4.84 48.10
N ILE A 904 -28.25 -5.92 48.05
CA ILE A 904 -27.96 -6.79 49.19
C ILE A 904 -26.51 -6.64 49.61
N ALA A 905 -26.26 -6.51 50.90
CA ALA A 905 -24.93 -6.40 51.47
C ALA A 905 -24.09 -7.64 51.09
N GLY A 906 -22.93 -7.41 50.47
CA GLY A 906 -22.06 -8.47 49.96
C GLY A 906 -22.14 -8.72 48.45
N ILE A 907 -23.02 -7.99 47.75
CA ILE A 907 -23.09 -7.92 46.29
C ILE A 907 -22.88 -6.46 45.88
N SER A 908 -22.00 -6.20 44.91
CA SER A 908 -21.70 -4.84 44.42
C SER A 908 -22.83 -4.25 43.58
N ASP A 909 -23.45 -5.10 42.77
CA ASP A 909 -24.34 -4.70 41.69
C ASP A 909 -25.81 -4.88 42.06
N LYS A 910 -26.71 -4.84 41.07
CA LYS A 910 -28.11 -5.19 41.29
C LYS A 910 -28.20 -6.71 41.47
N VAL A 911 -29.13 -7.13 42.29
CA VAL A 911 -29.48 -8.55 42.44
C VAL A 911 -30.99 -8.69 42.49
N ASP A 912 -31.46 -9.78 41.91
CA ASP A 912 -32.85 -10.12 41.87
C ASP A 912 -33.28 -10.61 43.26
N LEU A 913 -34.47 -10.21 43.70
CA LEU A 913 -34.99 -10.51 45.04
C LEU A 913 -36.16 -11.47 44.96
N ASP A 914 -36.07 -12.55 45.72
CA ASP A 914 -37.04 -13.62 45.76
C ASP A 914 -37.76 -13.71 47.10
N TYR A 915 -38.99 -14.24 47.02
CA TYR A 915 -39.79 -14.60 48.18
C TYR A 915 -40.34 -16.01 47.98
N CYS A 916 -40.01 -16.93 48.88
CA CYS A 916 -40.46 -18.32 48.82
C CYS A 916 -41.52 -18.59 49.89
N TYR A 917 -42.72 -18.98 49.45
CA TYR A 917 -43.85 -19.34 50.30
C TYR A 917 -43.76 -20.77 50.85
N LYS A 918 -42.88 -21.61 50.27
CA LYS A 918 -42.73 -23.03 50.59
C LYS A 918 -41.35 -23.34 51.17
N SER A 919 -41.30 -24.15 52.23
CA SER A 919 -40.07 -24.86 52.57
C SER A 919 -39.95 -26.11 51.71
N TYR A 920 -38.81 -26.28 51.05
CA TYR A 920 -38.47 -27.43 50.22
C TYR A 920 -37.83 -28.58 51.01
#